data_AF-A0A945S404-F1
#
_entry.id   AF-A0A945S404-F1
#
_cell.length_a   1.000
_cell.length_b   1.000
_cell.length_c   1.000
_cell.angle_alpha   90.00
_cell.angle_beta   90.00
_cell.angle_gamma   90.00
#
_symmetry.space_group_name_H-M   'P 1'
#
loop_
_entity.id
_entity.type
_entity.pdbx_description
1 polymer ?
#
loop_
_entity_poly.entity_id
_entity_poly.type
_entity_poly.pdbx_seq_one_letter_code
_entity_poly.pdbx_strand_id
1 'polypeptide(L)'
;MIRYAVMTFMYAGWVNSNAGSHEELIRILSDAGADGIEAFANHFFGRDDLIKLYREKMADANLSMPVMDLIANLAAPDGSAREEAYETMRRGIDVCAAFECEIVHLAGCKLADGQAPEDGRKRIVEGIMDFVDDVDGRGMVLAFEDFVPSPRLICSSADCLEILDQTDERVKFVFDTGNFEAAGERAEDVLDLLYDRSCHFHFKDFARTDTGEDPCTCRGTYFGRGRTNNAEIVRAIKQHGYSGWVALESYPQNGRGPETVIPAELAALKKLFADALPDRSNTAADESAVRPNWTDTLISAQGSTRGSAYIENNKILRACGKLHVAWLDAGRGGPEFVRVKTLEERNGQWSPTWTLGKAVDNHGGPTLVRDGNGYLHIVFGPHHGPFSYRRSVRPDDASDWGPVELFGERCTYPNLVCDARNTLHLVCRESDAPDWRLTYYRRKPGESWTKVGPLVTSTKKDGSYRCYRASLYLDGAGNLHLGFMLFGGEQFKDAREKGLAGYLRSNDGGNTWTHFDGAAVEDLPTDTAFERIPVTDNCIRAGNLVVLKDGRPCITTVSTGFRGYSDKWGEAVLWRREDNGWQAISLNPFIEKAYPHHRASWAEPSMSVSDDGRLYLALTAVDVHSVDHKAKLHCGPKAKFGNHSSRLVLLMSSDGGETFDVRCVGRDVADMPSWLPSLERFTGHNNIPHPYLLYTYGSPGLAQKMKDISSPKDAVTEIRLITNEWKGRDR
;
A
#
# COMPACT_ATOMS: atom_id res chain seq x y z
N MET A 1 4.49 7.27 24.73
CA MET A 1 5.81 6.62 24.94
C MET A 1 5.51 5.27 25.57
N ILE A 2 6.20 4.18 25.17
CA ILE A 2 5.96 2.85 25.74
C ILE A 2 6.28 2.87 27.24
N ARG A 3 5.39 2.26 28.04
CA ARG A 3 5.55 2.05 29.48
C ARG A 3 5.69 0.56 29.76
N TYR A 4 6.59 0.17 30.67
CA TYR A 4 6.96 -1.22 30.91
C TYR A 4 6.44 -1.72 32.26
N ALA A 5 5.56 -2.72 32.23
CA ALA A 5 5.12 -3.47 33.39
C ALA A 5 5.82 -4.82 33.49
N VAL A 6 5.78 -5.45 34.66
CA VAL A 6 6.26 -6.83 34.87
C VAL A 6 5.16 -7.64 35.55
N MET A 7 4.84 -8.80 34.98
CA MET A 7 3.88 -9.73 35.58
C MET A 7 4.48 -10.43 36.79
N THR A 8 3.74 -10.47 37.90
CA THR A 8 4.27 -10.92 39.20
C THR A 8 3.85 -12.31 39.63
N PHE A 9 2.80 -12.88 39.01
CA PHE A 9 2.23 -14.16 39.46
C PHE A 9 3.21 -15.32 39.39
N MET A 10 4.13 -15.29 38.42
CA MET A 10 5.20 -16.28 38.24
C MET A 10 6.14 -16.39 39.46
N TYR A 11 6.22 -15.33 40.27
CA TYR A 11 7.04 -15.25 41.47
C TYR A 11 6.25 -15.41 42.77
N ALA A 12 4.96 -15.75 42.72
CA ALA A 12 4.15 -15.97 43.92
C ALA A 12 4.74 -17.04 44.84
N GLY A 13 5.35 -18.10 44.29
CA GLY A 13 6.04 -19.13 45.07
C GLY A 13 7.28 -18.59 45.81
N TRP A 14 8.01 -17.66 45.20
CA TRP A 14 9.19 -17.03 45.81
C TRP A 14 8.78 -16.06 46.92
N VAL A 15 7.77 -15.21 46.67
CA VAL A 15 7.25 -14.24 47.64
C VAL A 15 6.72 -14.92 48.91
N ASN A 16 6.08 -16.09 48.77
CA ASN A 16 5.55 -16.85 49.91
C ASN A 16 6.59 -17.77 50.57
N SER A 17 7.86 -17.71 50.16
CA SER A 17 8.95 -18.51 50.72
C SER A 17 9.82 -17.68 51.66
N ASN A 18 10.70 -18.34 52.41
CA ASN A 18 11.71 -17.65 53.24
C ASN A 18 12.75 -16.87 52.42
N ALA A 19 12.72 -16.98 51.08
CA ALA A 19 13.67 -16.32 50.18
C ALA A 19 13.19 -14.95 49.69
N GLY A 20 11.94 -14.55 49.96
CA GLY A 20 11.38 -13.30 49.44
C GLY A 20 10.18 -12.76 50.20
N SER A 21 9.68 -11.62 49.75
CA SER A 21 8.49 -10.93 50.27
C SER A 21 7.85 -10.07 49.17
N HIS A 22 6.62 -9.60 49.40
CA HIS A 22 5.93 -8.70 48.46
C HIS A 22 6.67 -7.36 48.34
N GLU A 23 7.13 -6.80 49.46
CA GLU A 23 7.91 -5.57 49.52
C GLU A 23 9.21 -5.70 48.75
N GLU A 24 9.89 -6.85 48.90
CA GLU A 24 11.15 -7.09 48.22
C GLU A 24 10.94 -7.29 46.72
N LEU A 25 9.85 -7.93 46.29
CA LEU A 25 9.51 -8.00 44.87
C LEU A 25 9.26 -6.61 44.28
N ILE A 26 8.44 -5.77 44.93
CA ILE A 26 8.16 -4.40 44.45
C ILE A 26 9.46 -3.59 44.33
N ARG A 27 10.36 -3.71 45.32
CA ARG A 27 11.68 -3.08 45.29
C ARG A 27 12.51 -3.58 44.11
N ILE A 28 12.56 -4.89 43.85
CA ILE A 28 13.28 -5.47 42.71
C ILE A 28 12.75 -4.92 41.37
N LEU A 29 11.44 -4.78 41.22
CA LEU A 29 10.84 -4.24 39.99
C LEU A 29 11.22 -2.78 39.77
N SER A 30 11.16 -1.96 40.83
CA SER A 30 11.58 -0.55 40.80
C SER A 30 13.08 -0.42 40.49
N ASP A 31 13.93 -1.19 41.17
CA ASP A 31 15.39 -1.21 40.96
C ASP A 31 15.75 -1.67 39.53
N ALA A 32 14.96 -2.58 38.94
CA ALA A 32 15.08 -3.00 37.54
C ALA A 32 14.59 -1.92 36.53
N GLY A 33 13.93 -0.88 37.03
CA GLY A 33 13.41 0.25 36.29
C GLY A 33 12.04 0.04 35.67
N ALA A 34 11.20 -0.87 36.17
CA ALA A 34 9.81 -0.97 35.70
C ALA A 34 9.06 0.36 35.91
N ASP A 35 8.08 0.64 35.05
CA ASP A 35 7.14 1.76 35.24
C ASP A 35 5.88 1.31 35.99
N GLY A 36 5.57 0.01 35.96
CA GLY A 36 4.41 -0.55 36.63
C GLY A 36 4.51 -2.05 36.92
N ILE A 37 3.46 -2.55 37.55
CA ILE A 37 3.30 -3.93 37.97
C ILE A 37 2.03 -4.49 37.34
N GLU A 38 2.07 -5.75 36.90
CA GLU A 38 0.89 -6.51 36.52
C GLU A 38 0.72 -7.71 37.47
N ALA A 39 -0.43 -7.80 38.12
CA ALA A 39 -0.70 -8.77 39.18
C ALA A 39 -2.12 -9.31 39.06
N PHE A 40 -2.30 -10.55 39.52
CA PHE A 40 -3.62 -11.16 39.53
C PHE A 40 -4.49 -10.52 40.62
N ALA A 41 -5.63 -9.94 40.23
CA ALA A 41 -6.64 -9.39 41.14
C ALA A 41 -7.10 -10.45 42.17
N ASN A 42 -7.18 -11.72 41.75
CA ASN A 42 -7.53 -12.85 42.62
C ASN A 42 -6.62 -12.96 43.84
N HIS A 43 -5.36 -12.51 43.78
CA HIS A 43 -4.44 -12.54 44.92
C HIS A 43 -4.82 -11.56 46.04
N PHE A 44 -5.66 -10.57 45.78
CA PHE A 44 -6.02 -9.55 46.76
C PHE A 44 -7.38 -9.82 47.42
N PHE A 45 -8.06 -10.89 47.02
CA PHE A 45 -9.37 -11.27 47.52
C PHE A 45 -9.38 -11.46 49.05
N GLY A 46 -10.03 -10.54 49.75
CA GLY A 46 -10.13 -10.55 51.21
C GLY A 46 -8.83 -10.22 51.94
N ARG A 47 -7.86 -9.59 51.25
CA ARG A 47 -6.54 -9.20 51.79
C ARG A 47 -6.33 -7.69 51.74
N ASP A 48 -7.14 -6.96 52.52
CA ASP A 48 -7.08 -5.49 52.59
C ASP A 48 -5.71 -4.97 53.07
N ASP A 49 -5.05 -5.75 53.93
CA ASP A 49 -3.69 -5.51 54.39
C ASP A 49 -2.68 -5.54 53.24
N LEU A 50 -2.83 -6.49 52.32
CA LEU A 50 -1.99 -6.60 51.14
C LEU A 50 -2.29 -5.50 50.11
N ILE A 51 -3.55 -5.13 49.92
CA ILE A 51 -3.93 -3.99 49.07
C ILE A 51 -3.26 -2.71 49.59
N LYS A 52 -3.36 -2.47 50.90
CA LYS A 52 -2.72 -1.33 51.55
C LYS A 52 -1.21 -1.36 51.36
N LEU A 53 -0.57 -2.52 51.58
CA LEU A 53 0.86 -2.69 51.39
C LEU A 53 1.30 -2.33 49.96
N TYR A 54 0.63 -2.86 48.95
CA TYR A 54 0.97 -2.59 47.55
C TYR A 54 0.77 -1.11 47.20
N ARG A 55 -0.33 -0.48 47.64
CA ARG A 55 -0.55 0.95 47.40
C ARG A 55 0.55 1.81 48.01
N GLU A 56 0.94 1.53 49.25
CA GLU A 56 2.02 2.26 49.94
C GLU A 56 3.37 2.04 49.23
N LYS A 57 3.74 0.77 48.96
CA LYS A 57 5.05 0.44 48.40
C LYS A 57 5.21 0.85 46.94
N MET A 58 4.15 0.79 46.13
CA MET A 58 4.20 1.30 44.76
C MET A 58 4.32 2.82 44.74
N ALA A 59 3.62 3.53 45.63
CA ALA A 59 3.76 4.99 45.74
C ALA A 59 5.19 5.38 46.14
N ASP A 60 5.78 4.72 47.14
CA ASP A 60 7.18 4.92 47.55
C ASP A 60 8.17 4.66 46.39
N ALA A 61 7.85 3.68 45.53
CA ALA A 61 8.69 3.24 44.43
C ALA A 61 8.40 3.92 43.08
N ASN A 62 7.44 4.85 43.04
CA ASN A 62 6.93 5.50 41.82
C ASN A 62 6.50 4.50 40.73
N LEU A 63 5.81 3.44 41.14
CA LEU A 63 5.20 2.43 40.26
C LEU A 63 3.68 2.60 40.23
N SER A 64 3.04 2.17 39.15
CA SER A 64 1.58 2.01 39.06
C SER A 64 1.18 0.55 38.81
N MET A 65 -0.11 0.24 38.95
CA MET A 65 -0.68 -1.07 38.59
C MET A 65 -1.71 -0.88 37.46
N PRO A 66 -1.25 -0.64 36.22
CA PRO A 66 -2.11 -0.21 35.12
C PRO A 66 -2.97 -1.32 34.55
N VAL A 67 -2.53 -2.57 34.70
CA VAL A 67 -3.20 -3.76 34.19
C VAL A 67 -3.20 -4.79 35.32
N MET A 68 -4.33 -5.46 35.51
CA MET A 68 -4.45 -6.58 36.43
C MET A 68 -5.17 -7.73 35.76
N ASP A 69 -4.57 -8.91 35.83
CA ASP A 69 -5.20 -10.14 35.40
C ASP A 69 -6.32 -10.53 36.36
N LEU A 70 -7.42 -11.01 35.80
CA LEU A 70 -8.57 -11.52 36.51
C LEU A 70 -8.90 -12.90 35.96
N ILE A 71 -8.56 -13.92 36.73
CA ILE A 71 -8.85 -15.30 36.40
C ILE A 71 -10.29 -15.61 36.78
N ALA A 72 -11.17 -15.71 35.77
CA ALA A 72 -12.56 -16.10 35.93
C ALA A 72 -12.98 -17.00 34.76
N ASN A 73 -13.55 -18.17 35.05
CA ASN A 73 -13.95 -19.09 33.98
C ASN A 73 -15.32 -18.72 33.38
N LEU A 74 -15.36 -17.73 32.49
CA LEU A 74 -16.57 -17.34 31.75
C LEU A 74 -16.93 -18.33 30.62
N ALA A 75 -16.29 -19.50 30.51
CA ALA A 75 -16.78 -20.59 29.67
C ALA A 75 -17.62 -21.62 30.47
N ALA A 76 -17.70 -21.47 31.80
CA ALA A 76 -18.43 -22.38 32.66
C ALA A 76 -19.92 -22.50 32.24
N PRO A 77 -20.51 -23.70 32.26
CA PRO A 77 -21.92 -23.91 31.98
C PRO A 77 -22.80 -23.32 33.08
N ASP A 78 -24.06 -23.06 32.74
CA ASP A 78 -25.07 -22.55 33.67
C ASP A 78 -25.16 -23.39 34.96
N GLY A 79 -25.26 -22.71 36.10
CA GLY A 79 -25.28 -23.31 37.42
C GLY A 79 -24.25 -22.69 38.37
N SER A 80 -23.93 -23.38 39.46
CA SER A 80 -23.10 -22.83 40.54
C SER A 80 -21.70 -22.39 40.08
N ALA A 81 -21.10 -23.09 39.11
CA ALA A 81 -19.79 -22.73 38.57
C ALA A 81 -19.82 -21.40 37.79
N ARG A 82 -20.93 -21.11 37.10
CA ARG A 82 -21.15 -19.83 36.40
C ARG A 82 -21.30 -18.69 37.41
N GLU A 83 -22.12 -18.89 38.43
CA GLU A 83 -22.33 -17.90 39.49
C GLU A 83 -21.03 -17.59 40.25
N GLU A 84 -20.20 -18.60 40.51
CA GLU A 84 -18.88 -18.41 41.13
C GLU A 84 -17.93 -17.61 40.22
N ALA A 85 -17.96 -17.83 38.91
CA ALA A 85 -17.19 -17.04 37.95
C ALA A 85 -17.65 -15.58 37.91
N TYR A 86 -18.96 -15.33 38.01
CA TYR A 86 -19.53 -13.98 38.03
C TYR A 86 -19.20 -13.25 39.33
N GLU A 87 -19.25 -13.95 40.46
CA GLU A 87 -18.83 -13.37 41.73
C GLU A 87 -17.32 -13.07 41.75
N THR A 88 -16.53 -13.93 41.12
CA THR A 88 -15.09 -13.67 40.90
C THR A 88 -14.87 -12.43 40.05
N MET A 89 -15.66 -12.24 38.98
CA MET A 89 -15.62 -11.03 38.16
C MET A 89 -15.90 -9.76 38.97
N ARG A 90 -17.01 -9.73 39.73
CA ARG A 90 -17.37 -8.57 40.57
C ARG A 90 -16.26 -8.18 41.54
N ARG A 91 -15.77 -9.17 42.30
CA ARG A 91 -14.68 -8.96 43.28
C ARG A 91 -13.39 -8.52 42.61
N GLY A 92 -13.09 -9.08 41.43
CA GLY A 92 -11.94 -8.69 40.62
C GLY A 92 -11.99 -7.24 40.17
N ILE A 93 -13.12 -6.82 39.59
CA ILE A 93 -13.35 -5.45 39.14
C ILE A 93 -13.22 -4.45 40.31
N ASP A 94 -13.74 -4.80 41.50
CA ASP A 94 -13.57 -3.98 42.69
C ASP A 94 -12.10 -3.83 43.12
N VAL A 95 -11.31 -4.91 43.05
CA VAL A 95 -9.87 -4.86 43.30
C VAL A 95 -9.14 -4.01 42.26
N CYS A 96 -9.44 -4.19 40.97
CA CYS A 96 -8.84 -3.40 39.89
C CYS A 96 -9.12 -1.90 40.09
N ALA A 97 -10.36 -1.56 40.44
CA ALA A 97 -10.75 -0.18 40.77
C ALA A 97 -10.01 0.35 42.01
N ALA A 98 -9.77 -0.49 43.03
CA ALA A 98 -9.01 -0.11 44.22
C ALA A 98 -7.53 0.18 43.93
N PHE A 99 -6.99 -0.30 42.81
CA PHE A 99 -5.65 0.01 42.31
C PHE A 99 -5.62 1.06 41.20
N GLU A 100 -6.77 1.61 40.82
CA GLU A 100 -6.89 2.61 39.75
C GLU A 100 -6.34 2.07 38.40
N CYS A 101 -6.64 0.80 38.10
CA CYS A 101 -6.19 0.15 36.87
C CYS A 101 -6.74 0.83 35.62
N GLU A 102 -5.98 0.81 34.53
CA GLU A 102 -6.45 1.22 33.19
C GLU A 102 -7.18 0.04 32.51
N ILE A 103 -6.71 -1.20 32.69
CA ILE A 103 -7.18 -2.39 31.98
C ILE A 103 -7.48 -3.53 32.96
N VAL A 104 -8.69 -4.09 32.87
CA VAL A 104 -9.07 -5.37 33.48
C VAL A 104 -8.80 -6.46 32.46
N HIS A 105 -7.75 -7.25 32.68
CA HIS A 105 -7.35 -8.34 31.79
C HIS A 105 -8.03 -9.64 32.22
N LEU A 106 -9.05 -10.08 31.51
CA LEU A 106 -9.73 -11.35 31.71
C LEU A 106 -8.95 -12.53 31.11
N ALA A 107 -8.65 -13.53 31.93
CA ALA A 107 -8.08 -14.81 31.50
C ALA A 107 -8.71 -15.99 32.25
N GLY A 108 -8.27 -17.22 31.96
CA GLY A 108 -8.65 -18.40 32.73
C GLY A 108 -9.91 -19.13 32.29
N CYS A 109 -10.52 -18.75 31.16
CA CYS A 109 -11.65 -19.47 30.56
C CYS A 109 -11.23 -20.88 30.12
N LYS A 110 -12.00 -21.89 30.54
CA LYS A 110 -11.75 -23.31 30.29
C LYS A 110 -13.04 -24.01 29.90
N LEU A 111 -12.97 -24.80 28.83
CA LEU A 111 -14.09 -25.58 28.33
C LEU A 111 -14.34 -26.79 29.24
N ALA A 112 -15.60 -27.04 29.60
CA ALA A 112 -15.96 -28.25 30.33
C ALA A 112 -15.90 -29.48 29.42
N ASP A 113 -15.62 -30.65 30.00
CA ASP A 113 -15.48 -31.91 29.25
C ASP A 113 -16.72 -32.21 28.40
N GLY A 114 -16.50 -32.59 27.14
CA GLY A 114 -17.56 -32.99 26.21
C GLY A 114 -18.36 -31.84 25.59
N GLN A 115 -18.02 -30.58 25.87
CA GLN A 115 -18.66 -29.43 25.24
C GLN A 115 -18.00 -29.02 23.92
N ALA A 116 -18.78 -28.40 23.03
CA ALA A 116 -18.27 -27.79 21.81
C ALA A 116 -17.56 -26.45 22.14
N PRO A 117 -16.38 -26.16 21.55
CA PRO A 117 -15.68 -24.89 21.77
C PRO A 117 -16.53 -23.65 21.47
N GLU A 118 -17.38 -23.72 20.44
CA GLU A 118 -18.27 -22.63 20.02
C GLU A 118 -19.26 -22.26 21.13
N ASP A 119 -19.83 -23.26 21.82
CA ASP A 119 -20.70 -23.04 22.97
C ASP A 119 -19.94 -22.39 24.13
N GLY A 120 -18.68 -22.79 24.32
CA GLY A 120 -17.78 -22.18 25.31
C GLY A 120 -17.54 -20.70 25.01
N ARG A 121 -17.17 -20.36 23.76
CA ARG A 121 -16.93 -18.97 23.33
C ARG A 121 -18.18 -18.12 23.41
N LYS A 122 -19.35 -18.67 23.06
CA LYS A 122 -20.63 -17.98 23.24
C LYS A 122 -20.86 -17.58 24.70
N ARG A 123 -20.60 -18.49 25.65
CA ARG A 123 -20.70 -18.17 27.08
C ARG A 123 -19.66 -17.15 27.52
N ILE A 124 -18.45 -17.16 26.94
CA ILE A 124 -17.43 -16.14 27.22
C ILE A 124 -17.96 -14.76 26.79
N VAL A 125 -18.51 -14.65 25.58
CA VAL A 125 -19.13 -13.42 25.07
C VAL A 125 -20.26 -12.96 25.99
N GLU A 126 -21.19 -13.84 26.35
CA GLU A 126 -22.29 -13.52 27.28
C GLU A 126 -21.77 -13.01 28.64
N GLY A 127 -20.68 -13.59 29.15
CA GLY A 127 -20.05 -13.16 30.39
C GLY A 127 -19.36 -11.80 30.27
N ILE A 128 -18.58 -11.59 29.21
CA ILE A 128 -17.92 -10.30 28.93
C ILE A 128 -18.96 -9.19 28.86
N MET A 129 -20.06 -9.42 28.13
CA MET A 129 -21.10 -8.42 27.92
C MET A 129 -21.91 -8.09 29.18
N ASP A 130 -21.94 -8.99 30.19
CA ASP A 130 -22.56 -8.71 31.49
C ASP A 130 -21.77 -7.67 32.31
N PHE A 131 -20.43 -7.65 32.16
CA PHE A 131 -19.53 -6.83 32.97
C PHE A 131 -18.95 -5.62 32.24
N VAL A 132 -18.94 -5.60 30.91
CA VAL A 132 -18.26 -4.54 30.12
C VAL A 132 -18.78 -3.13 30.46
N ASP A 133 -20.08 -2.98 30.72
CA ASP A 133 -20.69 -1.70 31.10
C ASP A 133 -20.26 -1.23 32.51
N ASP A 134 -20.09 -2.13 33.48
CA ASP A 134 -19.59 -1.78 34.82
C ASP A 134 -18.12 -1.37 34.76
N VAL A 135 -17.31 -2.10 33.98
CA VAL A 135 -15.88 -1.79 33.78
C VAL A 135 -15.71 -0.42 33.11
N ASP A 136 -16.44 -0.16 32.03
CA ASP A 136 -16.43 1.14 31.33
C ASP A 136 -16.94 2.28 32.23
N GLY A 137 -18.02 2.04 32.99
CA GLY A 137 -18.58 3.00 33.94
C GLY A 137 -17.61 3.40 35.07
N ARG A 138 -16.60 2.58 35.35
CA ARG A 138 -15.50 2.85 36.30
C ARG A 138 -14.27 3.47 35.62
N GLY A 139 -14.33 3.74 34.32
CA GLY A 139 -13.25 4.34 33.54
C GLY A 139 -12.13 3.36 33.17
N MET A 140 -12.39 2.06 33.21
CA MET A 140 -11.44 1.00 32.87
C MET A 140 -11.82 0.35 31.54
N VAL A 141 -10.88 -0.37 30.93
CA VAL A 141 -11.12 -1.18 29.72
C VAL A 141 -11.15 -2.65 30.08
N LEU A 142 -12.20 -3.37 29.67
CA LEU A 142 -12.22 -4.84 29.72
C LEU A 142 -11.50 -5.39 28.49
N ALA A 143 -10.49 -6.24 28.70
CA ALA A 143 -9.78 -6.93 27.64
C ALA A 143 -9.62 -8.40 27.97
N PHE A 144 -9.56 -9.27 26.96
CA PHE A 144 -9.23 -10.70 27.15
C PHE A 144 -7.99 -11.08 26.36
N GLU A 145 -7.34 -12.18 26.74
CA GLU A 145 -6.08 -12.67 26.14
C GLU A 145 -6.29 -13.99 25.40
N ASP A 146 -5.48 -14.24 24.36
CA ASP A 146 -5.26 -15.61 23.87
C ASP A 146 -4.60 -16.45 24.97
N PHE A 147 -5.06 -17.68 25.20
CA PHE A 147 -4.79 -18.38 26.46
C PHE A 147 -4.29 -19.81 26.25
N VAL A 148 -2.98 -20.02 26.43
CA VAL A 148 -2.30 -21.33 26.27
C VAL A 148 -2.97 -22.48 27.02
N PRO A 149 -3.43 -22.33 28.28
CA PRO A 149 -4.09 -23.43 28.99
C PRO A 149 -5.43 -23.86 28.39
N SER A 150 -5.95 -23.17 27.37
CA SER A 150 -7.17 -23.55 26.64
C SER A 150 -7.01 -23.36 25.12
N PRO A 151 -6.10 -24.12 24.49
CA PRO A 151 -5.64 -23.88 23.12
C PRO A 151 -6.70 -24.16 22.05
N ARG A 152 -7.78 -24.86 22.41
CA ARG A 152 -8.91 -25.20 21.52
C ARG A 152 -10.15 -24.33 21.76
N LEU A 153 -10.07 -23.36 22.66
CA LEU A 153 -11.21 -22.53 23.06
C LEU A 153 -10.99 -21.06 22.71
N ILE A 154 -9.85 -20.51 23.12
CA ILE A 154 -9.54 -19.08 23.11
C ILE A 154 -8.04 -18.89 22.99
N CYS A 155 -7.46 -19.28 21.86
CA CYS A 155 -6.01 -19.21 21.67
C CYS A 155 -5.61 -18.94 20.22
N SER A 156 -6.26 -19.59 19.24
CA SER A 156 -6.01 -19.24 17.84
C SER A 156 -6.55 -17.84 17.52
N SER A 157 -5.99 -17.20 16.49
CA SER A 157 -6.47 -15.95 15.94
C SER A 157 -7.95 -16.03 15.56
N ALA A 158 -8.40 -17.17 15.01
CA ALA A 158 -9.80 -17.41 14.67
C ALA A 158 -10.71 -17.45 15.91
N ASP A 159 -10.29 -18.13 16.98
CA ASP A 159 -11.05 -18.18 18.24
C ASP A 159 -11.19 -16.78 18.86
N CYS A 160 -10.11 -16.01 18.84
CA CYS A 160 -10.08 -14.67 19.43
C CYS A 160 -10.91 -13.68 18.60
N LEU A 161 -10.81 -13.72 17.26
CA LEU A 161 -11.65 -12.93 16.36
C LEU A 161 -13.13 -13.26 16.52
N GLU A 162 -13.49 -14.53 16.71
CA GLU A 162 -14.87 -14.95 16.92
C GLU A 162 -15.50 -14.28 18.17
N ILE A 163 -14.74 -14.14 19.26
CA ILE A 163 -15.20 -13.43 20.47
C ILE A 163 -15.24 -11.92 20.24
N LEU A 164 -14.21 -11.36 19.60
CA LEU A 164 -14.12 -9.92 19.28
C LEU A 164 -15.24 -9.45 18.35
N ASP A 165 -15.63 -10.25 17.36
CA ASP A 165 -16.69 -9.90 16.41
C ASP A 165 -18.07 -9.92 17.07
N GLN A 166 -18.29 -10.81 18.03
CA GLN A 166 -19.57 -10.95 18.73
C GLN A 166 -19.79 -9.93 19.86
N THR A 167 -18.78 -9.12 20.18
CA THR A 167 -18.86 -8.09 21.22
C THR A 167 -19.02 -6.68 20.67
N ASP A 168 -19.22 -6.52 19.35
CA ASP A 168 -19.37 -5.22 18.67
C ASP A 168 -18.26 -4.21 19.05
N GLU A 169 -17.02 -4.69 19.17
CA GLU A 169 -15.83 -3.90 19.56
C GLU A 169 -15.83 -3.30 20.96
N ARG A 170 -16.78 -3.69 21.82
CA ARG A 170 -16.89 -3.20 23.21
C ARG A 170 -15.80 -3.73 24.14
N VAL A 171 -15.19 -4.87 23.79
CA VAL A 171 -14.05 -5.45 24.49
C VAL A 171 -12.76 -5.27 23.67
N LYS A 172 -11.62 -5.14 24.36
CA LYS A 172 -10.30 -5.11 23.73
C LYS A 172 -9.58 -6.44 23.91
N PHE A 173 -8.41 -6.54 23.30
CA PHE A 173 -7.57 -7.72 23.32
C PHE A 173 -6.23 -7.44 24.02
N VAL A 174 -5.77 -8.37 24.84
CA VAL A 174 -4.40 -8.44 25.34
C VAL A 174 -3.66 -9.44 24.47
N PHE A 175 -2.69 -8.97 23.71
CA PHE A 175 -1.98 -9.81 22.76
C PHE A 175 -0.76 -10.42 23.43
N ASP A 176 -0.75 -11.74 23.63
CA ASP A 176 0.40 -12.44 24.17
C ASP A 176 1.27 -13.04 23.07
N THR A 177 2.54 -12.66 23.06
CA THR A 177 3.45 -13.05 21.98
C THR A 177 3.74 -14.54 21.90
N GLY A 178 3.62 -15.27 23.01
CA GLY A 178 3.95 -16.70 23.06
C GLY A 178 2.74 -17.61 22.84
N ASN A 179 1.53 -17.15 23.16
CA ASN A 179 0.39 -18.03 23.37
C ASN A 179 -0.15 -18.69 22.09
N PHE A 180 -0.20 -17.96 20.97
CA PHE A 180 -0.58 -18.47 19.63
C PHE A 180 0.13 -19.76 19.18
N GLU A 181 1.35 -20.02 19.69
CA GLU A 181 2.11 -21.20 19.32
C GLU A 181 1.42 -22.51 19.75
N ALA A 182 0.64 -22.50 20.84
CA ALA A 182 -0.13 -23.65 21.28
C ALA A 182 -1.31 -23.98 20.35
N ALA A 183 -1.73 -23.02 19.52
CA ALA A 183 -2.71 -23.21 18.46
C ALA A 183 -2.07 -23.53 17.09
N GLY A 184 -0.74 -23.62 17.02
CA GLY A 184 -0.01 -23.84 15.77
C GLY A 184 0.12 -22.59 14.89
N GLU A 185 -0.09 -21.40 15.45
CA GLU A 185 0.06 -20.11 14.78
C GLU A 185 1.34 -19.40 15.23
N ARG A 186 1.79 -18.41 14.46
CA ARG A 186 2.93 -17.55 14.79
C ARG A 186 2.41 -16.16 15.12
N ALA A 187 2.78 -15.62 16.27
CA ALA A 187 2.34 -14.32 16.74
C ALA A 187 2.67 -13.19 15.74
N GLU A 188 3.85 -13.23 15.10
CA GLU A 188 4.24 -12.25 14.08
C GLU A 188 3.39 -12.30 12.80
N ASP A 189 2.81 -13.47 12.47
CA ASP A 189 2.00 -13.65 11.26
C ASP A 189 0.53 -13.22 11.50
N VAL A 190 0.07 -13.22 12.76
CA VAL A 190 -1.33 -12.90 13.13
C VAL A 190 -1.51 -11.49 13.71
N LEU A 191 -0.42 -10.82 14.09
CA LEU A 191 -0.45 -9.51 14.75
C LEU A 191 -1.32 -8.48 14.00
N ASP A 192 -1.17 -8.36 12.68
CA ASP A 192 -1.91 -7.37 11.88
C ASP A 192 -3.43 -7.61 11.89
N LEU A 193 -3.88 -8.85 12.13
CA LEU A 193 -5.31 -9.17 12.23
C LEU A 193 -5.93 -8.67 13.53
N LEU A 194 -5.14 -8.65 14.61
CA LEU A 194 -5.62 -8.36 15.97
C LEU A 194 -5.14 -6.99 16.48
N TYR A 195 -4.22 -6.32 15.79
CA TYR A 195 -3.58 -5.10 16.26
C TYR A 195 -4.58 -3.99 16.62
N ASP A 196 -5.50 -3.65 15.71
CA ASP A 196 -6.48 -2.56 15.91
C ASP A 196 -7.46 -2.85 17.08
N ARG A 197 -7.54 -4.11 17.49
CA ARG A 197 -8.36 -4.58 18.61
C ARG A 197 -7.56 -4.77 19.90
N SER A 198 -6.23 -4.70 19.83
CA SER A 198 -5.32 -4.91 20.95
C SER A 198 -5.07 -3.61 21.72
N CYS A 199 -5.11 -3.67 23.06
CA CYS A 199 -4.82 -2.52 23.93
C CYS A 199 -3.59 -2.70 24.81
N HIS A 200 -3.08 -3.93 24.94
CA HIS A 200 -1.93 -4.30 25.78
C HIS A 200 -1.20 -5.49 25.17
N PHE A 201 0.10 -5.63 25.47
CA PHE A 201 0.94 -6.69 24.92
C PHE A 201 1.76 -7.38 26.01
N HIS A 202 1.69 -8.71 26.04
CA HIS A 202 2.52 -9.56 26.89
C HIS A 202 3.69 -10.11 26.09
N PHE A 203 4.90 -9.88 26.60
CA PHE A 203 6.14 -10.34 26.00
C PHE A 203 6.72 -11.48 26.80
N LYS A 204 6.83 -12.64 26.14
CA LYS A 204 7.40 -13.86 26.70
C LYS A 204 8.09 -14.70 25.64
N ASP A 205 8.69 -15.80 26.09
CA ASP A 205 9.39 -16.70 25.18
C ASP A 205 9.28 -18.15 25.65
N PHE A 206 9.10 -19.06 24.70
CA PHE A 206 9.05 -20.50 24.95
C PHE A 206 10.32 -21.20 24.48
N ALA A 207 10.76 -22.20 25.24
CA ALA A 207 11.96 -22.97 24.93
C ALA A 207 11.86 -23.64 23.56
N ARG A 208 12.96 -23.65 22.81
CA ARG A 208 13.07 -24.39 21.55
C ARG A 208 13.02 -25.89 21.87
N THR A 209 12.04 -26.62 21.36
CA THR A 209 11.96 -28.08 21.52
C THR A 209 12.73 -28.75 20.38
N ASP A 210 13.71 -29.58 20.71
CA ASP A 210 14.58 -30.25 19.73
C ASP A 210 13.95 -31.54 19.18
N THR A 211 12.81 -31.98 19.70
CA THR A 211 12.23 -33.28 19.40
C THR A 211 10.72 -33.27 19.54
N GLY A 212 9.96 -33.35 18.44
CA GLY A 212 8.61 -33.95 18.30
C GLY A 212 7.57 -33.86 19.44
N GLU A 213 7.70 -32.94 20.40
CA GLU A 213 6.78 -32.73 21.50
C GLU A 213 5.53 -32.01 20.97
N ASP A 214 4.40 -32.28 21.62
CA ASP A 214 3.12 -31.67 21.33
C ASP A 214 3.28 -30.13 21.34
N PRO A 215 2.87 -29.40 20.28
CA PRO A 215 2.85 -27.94 20.29
C PRO A 215 2.16 -27.33 21.52
N CYS A 216 1.25 -28.06 22.15
CA CYS A 216 0.53 -27.66 23.37
C CYS A 216 1.38 -27.70 24.65
N THR A 217 2.58 -28.29 24.66
CA THR A 217 3.47 -28.32 25.83
C THR A 217 4.56 -27.26 25.75
N CYS A 218 4.16 -26.00 25.89
CA CYS A 218 5.06 -24.86 25.88
C CYS A 218 5.74 -24.67 27.25
N ARG A 219 7.07 -24.66 27.31
CA ARG A 219 7.84 -24.38 28.54
C ARG A 219 8.47 -22.99 28.48
N GLY A 220 8.08 -22.10 29.38
CA GLY A 220 8.65 -20.76 29.51
C GLY A 220 10.17 -20.78 29.65
N THR A 221 10.86 -19.92 28.91
CA THR A 221 12.33 -19.76 28.95
C THR A 221 12.70 -18.31 29.19
N TYR A 222 14.00 -18.04 29.25
CA TYR A 222 14.48 -16.66 29.34
C TYR A 222 14.02 -15.83 28.14
N PHE A 223 13.51 -14.62 28.38
CA PHE A 223 13.12 -13.70 27.31
C PHE A 223 14.27 -13.46 26.31
N GLY A 224 13.99 -13.64 25.02
CA GLY A 224 14.96 -13.47 23.93
C GLY A 224 15.89 -14.67 23.72
N ARG A 225 15.64 -15.81 24.36
CA ARG A 225 16.39 -17.07 24.17
C ARG A 225 15.54 -18.23 23.66
N GLY A 226 14.25 -18.01 23.45
CA GLY A 226 13.33 -19.02 22.96
C GLY A 226 13.11 -18.93 21.47
N ARG A 227 11.90 -19.29 21.03
CA ARG A 227 11.52 -19.39 19.62
C ARG A 227 10.62 -18.26 19.14
N THR A 228 10.02 -17.48 20.03
CA THR A 228 9.08 -16.42 19.68
C THR A 228 9.82 -15.23 19.05
N ASN A 229 9.37 -14.75 17.89
CA ASN A 229 10.02 -13.66 17.16
C ASN A 229 9.61 -12.28 17.70
N ASN A 230 9.89 -12.06 18.99
CA ASN A 230 9.59 -10.82 19.69
C ASN A 230 10.18 -9.58 19.02
N ALA A 231 11.31 -9.70 18.30
CA ALA A 231 11.92 -8.59 17.57
C ALA A 231 11.04 -8.08 16.43
N GLU A 232 10.36 -8.98 15.72
CA GLU A 232 9.44 -8.61 14.65
C GLU A 232 8.16 -7.98 15.19
N ILE A 233 7.60 -8.56 16.25
CA ILE A 233 6.41 -8.03 16.93
C ILE A 233 6.67 -6.62 17.47
N VAL A 234 7.79 -6.39 18.18
CA VAL A 234 8.17 -5.06 18.66
C VAL A 234 8.32 -4.06 17.52
N ARG A 235 8.91 -4.45 16.38
CA ARG A 235 9.01 -3.57 15.21
C ARG A 235 7.61 -3.23 14.67
N ALA A 236 6.75 -4.22 14.50
CA ALA A 236 5.42 -4.06 13.95
C ALA A 236 4.54 -3.16 14.85
N ILE A 237 4.48 -3.40 16.16
CA ILE A 237 3.67 -2.53 17.05
C ILE A 237 4.23 -1.11 17.15
N LYS A 238 5.55 -0.91 17.01
CA LYS A 238 6.15 0.43 16.90
C LYS A 238 5.84 1.11 15.55
N GLN A 239 5.78 0.35 14.45
CA GLN A 239 5.39 0.86 13.13
C GLN A 239 3.93 1.33 13.13
N HIS A 240 3.05 0.59 13.78
CA HIS A 240 1.65 0.98 13.97
C HIS A 240 1.47 2.15 14.96
N GLY A 241 2.53 2.59 15.63
CA GLY A 241 2.51 3.75 16.52
C GLY A 241 1.96 3.47 17.91
N TYR A 242 2.01 2.21 18.37
CA TYR A 242 1.56 1.85 19.72
C TYR A 242 2.28 2.68 20.78
N SER A 243 1.52 3.21 21.75
CA SER A 243 2.06 4.09 22.78
C SER A 243 1.49 3.83 24.18
N GLY A 244 1.09 2.58 24.44
CA GLY A 244 0.54 2.12 25.72
C GLY A 244 1.52 1.31 26.59
N TRP A 245 0.95 0.38 27.35
CA TRP A 245 1.66 -0.51 28.26
C TRP A 245 2.11 -1.80 27.55
N VAL A 246 3.27 -2.31 27.94
CA VAL A 246 3.70 -3.66 27.58
C VAL A 246 4.17 -4.35 28.85
N ALA A 247 3.86 -5.63 29.01
CA ALA A 247 4.26 -6.39 30.18
C ALA A 247 5.25 -7.48 29.83
N LEU A 248 6.29 -7.63 30.67
CA LEU A 248 7.18 -8.77 30.63
C LEU A 248 6.59 -9.92 31.47
N GLU A 249 6.30 -11.06 30.83
CA GLU A 249 5.97 -12.30 31.54
C GLU A 249 7.25 -13.11 31.80
N SER A 250 7.88 -12.85 32.95
CA SER A 250 9.16 -13.44 33.34
C SER A 250 8.99 -14.70 34.19
N TYR A 251 9.77 -15.74 33.90
CA TYR A 251 9.71 -17.04 34.59
C TYR A 251 10.89 -17.22 35.56
N PRO A 252 10.71 -17.82 36.75
CA PRO A 252 11.82 -18.33 37.53
C PRO A 252 12.61 -19.39 36.75
N GLN A 253 13.93 -19.23 36.66
CA GLN A 253 14.78 -20.11 35.83
C GLN A 253 15.93 -20.69 36.66
N ASN A 254 16.13 -22.02 36.58
CA ASN A 254 17.26 -22.72 37.21
C ASN A 254 17.47 -22.40 38.70
N GLY A 255 16.38 -22.22 39.47
CA GLY A 255 16.42 -21.90 40.90
C GLY A 255 16.83 -20.46 41.23
N ARG A 256 16.92 -19.57 40.23
CA ARG A 256 17.19 -18.13 40.43
C ARG A 256 15.89 -17.38 40.68
N GLY A 257 15.91 -16.47 41.66
CA GLY A 257 14.78 -15.63 42.02
C GLY A 257 14.63 -14.38 41.14
N PRO A 258 13.59 -13.57 41.40
CA PRO A 258 13.27 -12.36 40.64
C PRO A 258 14.42 -11.35 40.64
N GLU A 259 15.23 -11.30 41.70
CA GLU A 259 16.38 -10.39 41.83
C GLU A 259 17.45 -10.61 40.76
N THR A 260 17.55 -11.83 40.24
CA THR A 260 18.53 -12.17 39.21
C THR A 260 17.93 -12.15 37.80
N VAL A 261 16.67 -12.58 37.65
CA VAL A 261 16.06 -12.81 36.34
C VAL A 261 15.44 -11.53 35.77
N ILE A 262 14.60 -10.84 36.55
CA ILE A 262 13.81 -9.70 36.07
C ILE A 262 14.69 -8.55 35.56
N PRO A 263 15.75 -8.10 36.26
CA PRO A 263 16.57 -7.00 35.75
C PRO A 263 17.18 -7.27 34.37
N ALA A 264 17.63 -8.51 34.13
CA ALA A 264 18.25 -8.88 32.87
C ALA A 264 17.23 -8.94 31.72
N GLU A 265 16.05 -9.50 31.97
CA GLU A 265 15.00 -9.65 30.95
C GLU A 265 14.29 -8.33 30.65
N LEU A 266 14.02 -7.52 31.67
CA LEU A 266 13.42 -6.21 31.47
C LEU A 266 14.38 -5.28 30.71
N ALA A 267 15.68 -5.34 31.03
CA ALA A 267 16.69 -4.63 30.25
C ALA A 267 16.74 -5.13 28.79
N ALA A 268 16.59 -6.44 28.55
CA ALA A 268 16.54 -7.01 27.22
C ALA A 268 15.29 -6.56 26.44
N LEU A 269 14.11 -6.53 27.06
CA LEU A 269 12.87 -6.03 26.45
C LEU A 269 12.99 -4.53 26.12
N LYS A 270 13.45 -3.71 27.06
CA LYS A 270 13.69 -2.27 26.83
C LYS A 270 14.70 -2.03 25.72
N LYS A 271 15.80 -2.79 25.72
CA LYS A 271 16.79 -2.76 24.64
C LYS A 271 16.16 -3.18 23.32
N LEU A 272 15.28 -4.19 23.29
CA LEU A 272 14.57 -4.59 22.09
C LEU A 272 13.70 -3.45 21.53
N PHE A 273 12.97 -2.74 22.39
CA PHE A 273 12.20 -1.55 21.98
C PHE A 273 13.07 -0.35 21.61
N ALA A 274 14.23 -0.17 22.24
CA ALA A 274 15.17 0.89 21.90
C ALA A 274 15.88 0.62 20.56
N ASP A 275 16.32 -0.62 20.35
CA ASP A 275 17.02 -1.11 19.15
C ASP A 275 16.06 -1.32 17.97
N ALA A 276 14.80 -1.64 18.25
CA ALA A 276 13.73 -1.57 17.28
C ALA A 276 13.52 -0.11 16.93
N LEU A 277 14.30 0.41 16.00
CA LEU A 277 13.98 1.66 15.34
C LEU A 277 12.53 1.51 14.82
N PRO A 278 11.64 2.52 14.97
CA PRO A 278 10.55 2.61 14.01
C PRO A 278 11.23 2.46 12.66
N ASP A 279 10.67 1.63 11.80
CA ASP A 279 11.25 1.39 10.50
C ASP A 279 11.87 2.69 9.95
N ARG A 280 13.06 2.58 9.37
CA ARG A 280 13.82 3.73 8.86
C ARG A 280 13.10 4.43 7.70
N SER A 281 11.80 4.20 7.54
CA SER A 281 10.75 5.08 7.03
C SER A 281 10.55 6.38 7.83
N ASN A 282 11.21 6.63 8.98
CA ASN A 282 11.20 7.96 9.61
C ASN A 282 12.44 8.34 10.46
N THR A 283 13.24 9.31 9.98
CA THR A 283 14.49 9.92 10.53
C THR A 283 15.78 9.10 10.31
N ALA A 284 16.86 9.56 9.68
CA ALA A 284 17.22 10.86 9.11
C ALA A 284 17.84 10.62 7.71
N ALA A 285 17.24 11.21 6.68
CA ALA A 285 18.06 11.84 5.68
C ALA A 285 18.78 13.01 6.37
N ASP A 286 20.05 13.17 6.02
CA ASP A 286 20.69 14.46 5.79
C ASP A 286 19.78 15.68 6.03
N GLU A 287 20.23 16.62 6.86
CA GLU A 287 19.50 17.84 7.29
C GLU A 287 19.06 18.78 6.14
N SER A 288 19.15 18.33 4.88
CA SER A 288 18.70 18.99 3.66
C SER A 288 17.31 18.55 3.17
N ALA A 289 16.72 17.43 3.64
CA ALA A 289 15.45 16.92 3.10
C ALA A 289 14.23 17.11 4.04
N VAL A 290 13.42 18.12 3.74
CA VAL A 290 12.08 18.37 4.29
C VAL A 290 11.19 17.13 4.15
N ARG A 291 10.54 16.59 5.19
CA ARG A 291 9.49 15.56 5.00
C ARG A 291 8.34 16.14 4.17
N PRO A 292 7.91 15.50 3.07
CA PRO A 292 6.79 16.00 2.30
C PRO A 292 5.49 15.68 3.04
N ASN A 293 4.66 16.69 3.29
CA ASN A 293 3.27 16.49 3.70
C ASN A 293 2.54 15.87 2.50
N TRP A 294 2.22 14.58 2.49
CA TRP A 294 1.30 13.98 1.52
C TRP A 294 0.33 13.01 2.20
N THR A 295 -0.87 12.90 1.63
CA THR A 295 -1.92 11.99 2.08
C THR A 295 -2.11 10.90 1.04
N ASP A 296 -2.11 9.65 1.46
CA ASP A 296 -2.38 8.48 0.62
C ASP A 296 -3.83 8.01 0.84
N THR A 297 -4.66 8.20 -0.19
CA THR A 297 -6.09 7.89 -0.18
C THR A 297 -6.37 6.60 -0.96
N LEU A 298 -7.09 5.66 -0.33
CA LEU A 298 -7.63 4.49 -1.02
C LEU A 298 -8.75 4.91 -1.99
N ILE A 299 -8.55 4.66 -3.29
CA ILE A 299 -9.56 4.91 -4.34
C ILE A 299 -10.40 3.67 -4.59
N SER A 300 -9.77 2.49 -4.64
CA SER A 300 -10.46 1.21 -4.81
C SER A 300 -9.66 0.06 -4.21
N ALA A 301 -10.33 -0.85 -3.51
CA ALA A 301 -9.77 -2.13 -3.06
C ALA A 301 -9.95 -3.27 -4.09
N GLN A 302 -10.47 -2.94 -5.28
CA GLN A 302 -10.79 -3.90 -6.35
C GLN A 302 -10.01 -3.57 -7.62
N GLY A 303 -8.84 -2.98 -7.49
CA GLY A 303 -8.03 -2.53 -8.60
C GLY A 303 -7.68 -3.65 -9.58
N SER A 304 -7.68 -3.33 -10.86
CA SER A 304 -7.09 -4.18 -11.88
C SER A 304 -5.57 -4.26 -11.69
N THR A 305 -4.95 -5.36 -12.14
CA THR A 305 -3.47 -5.48 -12.24
C THR A 305 -2.82 -4.34 -13.04
N ARG A 306 -3.61 -3.64 -13.87
CA ARG A 306 -3.20 -2.45 -14.62
C ARG A 306 -4.12 -1.25 -14.38
N GLY A 307 -4.70 -1.16 -13.18
CA GLY A 307 -5.76 -0.21 -12.85
C GLY A 307 -5.38 1.26 -13.03
N SER A 308 -4.12 1.58 -12.78
CA SER A 308 -3.51 2.90 -12.97
C SER A 308 -2.59 2.98 -14.22
N ALA A 309 -2.40 1.87 -14.95
CA ALA A 309 -1.46 1.77 -16.07
C ALA A 309 -1.85 2.60 -17.29
N TYR A 310 -1.01 2.57 -18.33
CA TYR A 310 -1.20 3.35 -19.55
C TYR A 310 -1.21 4.83 -19.24
N ILE A 311 -0.07 5.30 -18.74
CA ILE A 311 0.20 6.68 -18.32
C ILE A 311 -0.03 7.74 -19.42
N GLU A 312 -0.05 7.35 -20.68
CA GLU A 312 -0.47 8.22 -21.78
C GLU A 312 -1.97 8.47 -21.73
N ASN A 313 -2.76 7.62 -21.11
CA ASN A 313 -4.19 7.82 -20.93
C ASN A 313 -4.39 8.68 -19.67
N ASN A 314 -4.93 9.89 -19.82
CA ASN A 314 -5.16 10.77 -18.68
C ASN A 314 -6.25 10.19 -17.76
N LYS A 315 -5.97 10.07 -16.46
CA LYS A 315 -6.88 9.46 -15.47
C LYS A 315 -7.33 10.42 -14.40
N ILE A 316 -6.62 11.54 -14.25
CA ILE A 316 -6.86 12.51 -13.21
C ILE A 316 -7.15 13.83 -13.90
N LEU A 317 -8.20 14.50 -13.46
CA LEU A 317 -8.65 15.75 -14.03
C LEU A 317 -9.14 16.67 -12.91
N ARG A 318 -8.37 17.72 -12.61
CA ARG A 318 -8.79 18.80 -11.71
C ARG A 318 -9.35 19.99 -12.46
N ALA A 319 -10.56 20.40 -12.12
CA ALA A 319 -11.16 21.64 -12.60
C ALA A 319 -12.25 22.12 -11.64
N CYS A 320 -12.46 23.44 -11.56
CA CYS A 320 -13.61 24.03 -10.85
C CYS A 320 -13.75 23.60 -9.36
N GLY A 321 -12.63 23.39 -8.65
CA GLY A 321 -12.62 22.93 -7.26
C GLY A 321 -12.98 21.46 -7.07
N LYS A 322 -12.90 20.67 -8.14
CA LYS A 322 -13.16 19.23 -8.15
C LYS A 322 -11.99 18.47 -8.76
N LEU A 323 -11.77 17.26 -8.27
CA LEU A 323 -10.82 16.31 -8.81
C LEU A 323 -11.55 15.03 -9.23
N HIS A 324 -11.61 14.77 -10.52
CA HIS A 324 -12.14 13.53 -11.07
C HIS A 324 -11.02 12.52 -11.28
N VAL A 325 -11.18 11.31 -10.75
CA VAL A 325 -10.21 10.22 -10.87
C VAL A 325 -10.89 9.02 -11.51
N ALA A 326 -10.36 8.56 -12.64
CA ALA A 326 -10.83 7.39 -13.37
C ALA A 326 -9.79 6.26 -13.35
N TRP A 327 -10.25 5.02 -13.19
CA TRP A 327 -9.37 3.85 -13.10
C TRP A 327 -10.07 2.59 -13.62
N LEU A 328 -9.34 1.47 -13.61
CA LEU A 328 -9.86 0.16 -13.96
C LEU A 328 -9.89 -0.77 -12.74
N ASP A 329 -11.07 -1.31 -12.44
CA ASP A 329 -11.30 -2.36 -11.44
C ASP A 329 -11.35 -3.75 -12.07
N ALA A 330 -10.87 -4.75 -11.33
CA ALA A 330 -10.93 -6.16 -11.68
C ALA A 330 -12.37 -6.70 -11.64
N GLY A 331 -12.71 -7.52 -12.64
CA GLY A 331 -14.01 -8.19 -12.72
C GLY A 331 -14.12 -9.51 -11.95
N ARG A 332 -13.03 -9.97 -11.30
CA ARG A 332 -12.92 -11.25 -10.54
C ARG A 332 -13.58 -12.46 -11.24
N GLY A 333 -13.19 -12.70 -12.51
CA GLY A 333 -13.74 -13.77 -13.36
C GLY A 333 -14.67 -13.28 -14.47
N GLY A 334 -15.05 -12.00 -14.45
CA GLY A 334 -15.74 -11.27 -15.52
C GLY A 334 -14.86 -10.21 -16.22
N PRO A 335 -15.46 -9.37 -17.10
CA PRO A 335 -14.77 -8.23 -17.71
C PRO A 335 -14.34 -7.21 -16.65
N GLU A 336 -13.32 -6.42 -16.97
CA GLU A 336 -12.87 -5.32 -16.11
C GLU A 336 -13.88 -4.15 -16.15
N PHE A 337 -13.86 -3.28 -15.14
CA PHE A 337 -14.81 -2.17 -15.02
C PHE A 337 -14.10 -0.82 -14.99
N VAL A 338 -14.54 0.08 -15.85
CA VAL A 338 -14.08 1.47 -15.84
C VAL A 338 -14.87 2.25 -14.80
N ARG A 339 -14.17 2.83 -13.85
CA ARG A 339 -14.75 3.54 -12.71
C ARG A 339 -14.34 5.01 -12.69
N VAL A 340 -15.12 5.81 -11.97
CA VAL A 340 -14.77 7.20 -11.64
C VAL A 340 -15.25 7.56 -10.23
N LYS A 341 -14.49 8.44 -9.56
CA LYS A 341 -14.84 9.09 -8.30
C LYS A 341 -14.46 10.56 -8.40
N THR A 342 -15.18 11.41 -7.68
CA THR A 342 -14.91 12.86 -7.64
C THR A 342 -14.63 13.28 -6.21
N LEU A 343 -13.56 14.02 -5.98
CA LEU A 343 -13.30 14.74 -4.74
C LEU A 343 -13.75 16.19 -4.91
N GLU A 344 -14.58 16.67 -3.99
CA GLU A 344 -14.90 18.09 -3.84
C GLU A 344 -13.81 18.74 -2.99
N GLU A 345 -12.89 19.49 -3.61
CA GLU A 345 -11.68 20.00 -2.94
C GLU A 345 -12.02 21.00 -1.82
N ARG A 346 -13.16 21.69 -1.91
CA ARG A 346 -13.62 22.66 -0.90
C ARG A 346 -13.78 22.03 0.50
N ASN A 347 -14.28 20.81 0.57
CA ASN A 347 -14.64 20.17 1.84
C ASN A 347 -13.99 18.78 2.04
N GLY A 348 -13.18 18.33 1.09
CA GLY A 348 -12.48 17.06 1.15
C GLY A 348 -13.38 15.83 0.98
N GLN A 349 -14.64 16.00 0.55
CA GLN A 349 -15.58 14.88 0.43
C GLN A 349 -15.47 14.18 -0.92
N TRP A 350 -15.39 12.86 -0.87
CA TRP A 350 -15.46 12.01 -2.05
C TRP A 350 -16.90 11.60 -2.39
N SER A 351 -17.23 11.59 -3.68
CA SER A 351 -18.46 10.99 -4.20
C SER A 351 -18.48 9.46 -4.02
N PRO A 352 -19.63 8.79 -4.20
CA PRO A 352 -19.65 7.37 -4.51
C PRO A 352 -18.82 7.04 -5.76
N THR A 353 -18.47 5.77 -5.91
CA THR A 353 -17.84 5.25 -7.13
C THR A 353 -18.89 4.97 -8.20
N TRP A 354 -18.69 5.51 -9.40
CA TRP A 354 -19.59 5.31 -10.54
C TRP A 354 -18.97 4.39 -11.59
N THR A 355 -19.77 3.50 -12.17
CA THR A 355 -19.35 2.61 -13.28
C THR A 355 -19.67 3.26 -14.61
N LEU A 356 -18.65 3.46 -15.44
CA LEU A 356 -18.81 4.10 -16.75
C LEU A 356 -19.04 3.10 -17.87
N GLY A 357 -18.51 1.89 -17.73
CA GLY A 357 -18.72 0.77 -18.63
C GLY A 357 -17.78 -0.40 -18.37
N LYS A 358 -17.87 -1.41 -19.23
CA LYS A 358 -17.03 -2.60 -19.19
C LYS A 358 -15.82 -2.43 -20.12
N ALA A 359 -14.69 -2.96 -19.70
CA ALA A 359 -13.49 -3.15 -20.51
C ALA A 359 -13.29 -4.65 -20.79
N VAL A 360 -12.70 -4.96 -21.94
CA VAL A 360 -12.48 -6.35 -22.38
C VAL A 360 -11.55 -7.08 -21.40
N ASP A 361 -10.44 -6.45 -21.04
CA ASP A 361 -9.45 -6.96 -20.10
C ASP A 361 -8.65 -5.78 -19.51
N ASN A 362 -7.53 -6.08 -18.85
CA ASN A 362 -6.65 -5.09 -18.23
C ASN A 362 -5.94 -4.15 -19.24
N HIS A 363 -6.26 -4.19 -20.54
CA HIS A 363 -5.85 -3.23 -21.57
C HIS A 363 -6.89 -2.14 -21.86
N GLY A 364 -8.12 -2.28 -21.36
CA GLY A 364 -9.22 -1.36 -21.66
C GLY A 364 -9.29 -0.11 -20.77
N GLY A 365 -8.18 0.31 -20.15
CA GLY A 365 -8.13 1.44 -19.22
C GLY A 365 -8.59 2.78 -19.85
N PRO A 366 -9.18 3.70 -19.05
CA PRO A 366 -9.79 4.92 -19.57
C PRO A 366 -8.79 6.06 -19.84
N THR A 367 -9.18 6.98 -20.72
CA THR A 367 -8.65 8.35 -20.79
C THR A 367 -9.79 9.36 -20.60
N LEU A 368 -9.58 10.38 -19.77
CA LEU A 368 -10.55 11.39 -19.33
C LEU A 368 -10.04 12.80 -19.64
N VAL A 369 -10.89 13.64 -20.23
CA VAL A 369 -10.63 15.08 -20.48
C VAL A 369 -11.87 15.92 -20.17
N ARG A 370 -11.70 17.23 -20.08
CA ARG A 370 -12.76 18.24 -19.96
C ARG A 370 -12.79 19.10 -21.23
N ASP A 371 -13.96 19.51 -21.68
CA ASP A 371 -14.09 20.59 -22.68
C ASP A 371 -14.18 21.98 -22.03
N GLY A 372 -14.12 23.04 -22.82
CA GLY A 372 -14.23 24.43 -22.35
C GLY A 372 -15.58 24.80 -21.76
N ASN A 373 -16.63 24.01 -22.02
CA ASN A 373 -17.96 24.16 -21.41
C ASN A 373 -18.11 23.36 -20.12
N GLY A 374 -17.09 22.59 -19.75
CA GLY A 374 -17.01 21.76 -18.55
C GLY A 374 -17.55 20.35 -18.65
N TYR A 375 -17.97 19.92 -19.83
CA TYR A 375 -18.36 18.52 -20.01
C TYR A 375 -17.14 17.60 -19.93
N LEU A 376 -17.32 16.49 -19.22
CA LEU A 376 -16.32 15.44 -19.12
C LEU A 376 -16.46 14.50 -20.31
N HIS A 377 -15.35 14.10 -20.91
CA HIS A 377 -15.29 13.18 -22.04
C HIS A 377 -14.39 12.01 -21.68
N ILE A 378 -14.88 10.79 -21.85
CA ILE A 378 -14.13 9.59 -21.54
C ILE A 378 -14.15 8.59 -22.70
N VAL A 379 -12.99 7.99 -22.97
CA VAL A 379 -12.82 6.92 -23.96
C VAL A 379 -12.14 5.72 -23.29
N PHE A 380 -12.66 4.51 -23.52
CA PHE A 380 -12.17 3.29 -22.88
C PHE A 380 -12.59 2.03 -23.64
N GLY A 381 -12.19 0.84 -23.14
CA GLY A 381 -12.91 -0.40 -23.41
C GLY A 381 -12.14 -1.51 -24.15
N PRO A 382 -11.58 -1.29 -25.36
CA PRO A 382 -11.19 -2.40 -26.21
C PRO A 382 -9.77 -2.88 -25.97
N HIS A 383 -9.59 -4.17 -26.25
CA HIS A 383 -8.31 -4.76 -26.63
C HIS A 383 -8.50 -5.40 -28.01
N HIS A 384 -8.23 -4.63 -29.07
CA HIS A 384 -8.53 -4.97 -30.47
C HIS A 384 -10.01 -4.90 -30.86
N GLY A 385 -10.67 -3.79 -30.51
CA GLY A 385 -12.11 -3.57 -30.78
C GLY A 385 -12.46 -2.09 -30.97
N PRO A 386 -13.76 -1.76 -31.15
CA PRO A 386 -14.25 -0.39 -31.14
C PRO A 386 -14.09 0.23 -29.74
N PHE A 387 -13.74 1.51 -29.69
CA PHE A 387 -13.74 2.27 -28.45
C PHE A 387 -15.15 2.55 -27.96
N SER A 388 -15.33 2.57 -26.65
CA SER A 388 -16.51 3.14 -25.99
C SER A 388 -16.23 4.59 -25.61
N TYR A 389 -17.09 5.51 -26.03
CA TYR A 389 -17.06 6.92 -25.67
C TYR A 389 -18.32 7.33 -24.91
N ARG A 390 -18.15 8.17 -23.89
CA ARG A 390 -19.26 8.85 -23.20
C ARG A 390 -18.89 10.31 -22.91
N ARG A 391 -19.92 11.14 -22.83
CA ARG A 391 -19.86 12.52 -22.33
C ARG A 391 -20.71 12.65 -21.08
N SER A 392 -20.29 13.42 -20.08
CA SER A 392 -21.13 13.73 -18.93
C SER A 392 -22.42 14.44 -19.35
N VAL A 393 -23.48 14.28 -18.56
CA VAL A 393 -24.77 14.97 -18.80
C VAL A 393 -24.70 16.42 -18.33
N ARG A 394 -23.88 16.68 -17.30
CA ARG A 394 -23.70 18.01 -16.70
C ARG A 394 -22.20 18.38 -16.68
N PRO A 395 -21.86 19.67 -16.75
CA PRO A 395 -20.49 20.14 -16.56
C PRO A 395 -19.94 19.74 -15.19
N ASP A 396 -18.66 19.35 -15.13
CA ASP A 396 -17.90 19.07 -13.90
C ASP A 396 -18.61 18.07 -12.94
N ASP A 397 -19.31 17.10 -13.54
CA ASP A 397 -20.10 16.10 -12.85
C ASP A 397 -19.91 14.72 -13.48
N ALA A 398 -19.32 13.81 -12.70
CA ALA A 398 -19.06 12.43 -13.11
C ALA A 398 -20.16 11.44 -12.66
N SER A 399 -21.25 11.91 -12.04
CA SER A 399 -22.32 11.05 -11.53
C SER A 399 -23.27 10.56 -12.62
N ASP A 400 -23.29 11.19 -13.79
CA ASP A 400 -24.25 10.91 -14.85
C ASP A 400 -23.68 11.17 -16.25
N TRP A 401 -23.96 10.26 -17.18
CA TRP A 401 -23.29 10.18 -18.47
C TRP A 401 -24.26 9.78 -19.57
N GLY A 402 -24.10 10.38 -20.75
CA GLY A 402 -24.85 10.03 -21.94
C GLY A 402 -24.66 8.58 -22.40
N PRO A 403 -25.40 8.13 -23.43
CA PRO A 403 -25.26 6.78 -23.97
C PRO A 403 -23.84 6.51 -24.47
N VAL A 404 -23.45 5.24 -24.49
CA VAL A 404 -22.18 4.81 -25.08
C VAL A 404 -22.24 4.96 -26.59
N GLU A 405 -21.29 5.71 -27.15
CA GLU A 405 -21.03 5.77 -28.59
C GLU A 405 -19.83 4.87 -28.91
N LEU A 406 -19.97 4.02 -29.93
CA LEU A 406 -18.88 3.17 -30.40
C LEU A 406 -18.21 3.77 -31.63
N PHE A 407 -16.88 3.78 -31.67
CA PHE A 407 -16.12 4.22 -32.85
C PHE A 407 -14.78 3.49 -33.01
N GLY A 408 -14.25 3.47 -34.23
CA GLY A 408 -13.09 2.65 -34.59
C GLY A 408 -13.43 1.16 -34.66
N GLU A 409 -12.46 0.32 -35.02
CA GLU A 409 -12.72 -1.10 -35.28
C GLU A 409 -11.83 -2.03 -34.47
N ARG A 410 -10.51 -1.78 -34.47
CA ARG A 410 -9.51 -2.70 -33.90
C ARG A 410 -8.51 -1.96 -33.01
N CYS A 411 -9.02 -1.08 -32.17
CA CYS A 411 -8.23 -0.10 -31.43
C CYS A 411 -7.81 -0.60 -30.05
N THR A 412 -6.77 0.01 -29.49
CA THR A 412 -6.29 -0.16 -28.10
C THR A 412 -5.50 1.09 -27.68
N TYR A 413 -5.42 1.36 -26.38
CA TYR A 413 -4.62 2.44 -25.78
C TYR A 413 -5.01 3.84 -26.28
N PRO A 414 -6.20 4.34 -25.92
CA PRO A 414 -6.63 5.68 -26.31
C PRO A 414 -5.89 6.75 -25.50
N ASN A 415 -5.23 7.69 -26.17
CA ASN A 415 -4.75 8.93 -25.57
C ASN A 415 -5.56 10.10 -26.14
N LEU A 416 -6.13 10.93 -25.27
CA LEU A 416 -7.11 11.98 -25.61
C LEU A 416 -6.68 13.33 -25.04
N VAL A 417 -6.81 14.38 -25.84
CA VAL A 417 -6.69 15.79 -25.43
C VAL A 417 -7.83 16.62 -26.05
N CYS A 418 -8.17 17.77 -25.47
CA CYS A 418 -9.23 18.65 -25.95
C CYS A 418 -8.70 20.06 -26.21
N ASP A 419 -8.75 20.53 -27.46
CA ASP A 419 -8.23 21.85 -27.82
C ASP A 419 -9.15 23.00 -27.36
N ALA A 420 -8.67 24.24 -27.48
CA ALA A 420 -9.42 25.44 -27.12
C ALA A 420 -10.72 25.66 -27.94
N ARG A 421 -10.90 24.93 -29.05
CA ARG A 421 -12.11 24.94 -29.89
C ARG A 421 -13.06 23.79 -29.52
N ASN A 422 -12.80 23.11 -28.40
CA ASN A 422 -13.50 21.91 -27.93
C ASN A 422 -13.41 20.73 -28.91
N THR A 423 -12.39 20.71 -29.75
CA THR A 423 -12.07 19.56 -30.60
C THR A 423 -11.36 18.50 -29.76
N LEU A 424 -11.88 17.28 -29.80
CA LEU A 424 -11.24 16.12 -29.20
C LEU A 424 -10.26 15.51 -30.20
N HIS A 425 -9.02 15.35 -29.76
CA HIS A 425 -7.92 14.74 -30.52
C HIS A 425 -7.52 13.44 -29.85
N LEU A 426 -7.58 12.33 -30.59
CA LEU A 426 -7.28 11.01 -30.06
C LEU A 426 -6.28 10.27 -30.91
N VAL A 427 -5.23 9.73 -30.30
CA VAL A 427 -4.35 8.75 -30.93
C VAL A 427 -4.49 7.39 -30.27
N CYS A 428 -4.33 6.33 -31.06
CA CYS A 428 -4.41 4.96 -30.56
C CYS A 428 -3.59 3.99 -31.40
N ARG A 429 -3.34 2.81 -30.85
CA ARG A 429 -2.88 1.66 -31.63
C ARG A 429 -4.08 1.00 -32.30
N GLU A 430 -4.00 0.81 -33.62
CA GLU A 430 -5.00 0.07 -34.39
C GLU A 430 -4.32 -1.14 -35.06
N SER A 431 -4.91 -2.33 -34.95
CA SER A 431 -4.45 -3.49 -35.71
C SER A 431 -5.21 -3.62 -37.03
N ASP A 432 -4.48 -3.84 -38.12
CA ASP A 432 -5.02 -4.01 -39.47
C ASP A 432 -4.33 -5.26 -40.04
N ALA A 433 -4.87 -6.44 -39.71
CA ALA A 433 -4.15 -7.70 -39.84
C ALA A 433 -3.56 -7.87 -41.26
N PRO A 434 -2.25 -8.13 -41.41
CA PRO A 434 -1.33 -8.57 -40.36
C PRO A 434 -0.48 -7.45 -39.73
N ASP A 435 -0.80 -6.17 -39.94
CA ASP A 435 0.00 -5.01 -39.52
C ASP A 435 -0.63 -4.23 -38.35
N TRP A 436 0.15 -3.28 -37.81
CA TRP A 436 -0.29 -2.34 -36.78
C TRP A 436 0.11 -0.92 -37.17
N ARG A 437 -0.69 0.05 -36.73
CA ARG A 437 -0.46 1.48 -36.97
C ARG A 437 -0.79 2.32 -35.75
N LEU A 438 -0.15 3.48 -35.67
CA LEU A 438 -0.58 4.59 -34.83
C LEU A 438 -1.61 5.40 -35.62
N THR A 439 -2.86 5.41 -35.18
CA THR A 439 -3.98 6.07 -35.88
C THR A 439 -4.44 7.30 -35.11
N TYR A 440 -4.81 8.34 -35.86
CA TYR A 440 -5.39 9.58 -35.34
C TYR A 440 -6.89 9.68 -35.67
N TYR A 441 -7.65 10.01 -34.63
CA TYR A 441 -9.08 10.28 -34.66
C TYR A 441 -9.33 11.70 -34.17
N ARG A 442 -10.38 12.32 -34.69
CA ARG A 442 -10.79 13.67 -34.31
C ARG A 442 -12.30 13.74 -34.18
N ARG A 443 -12.77 14.53 -33.22
CA ARG A 443 -14.18 14.89 -33.08
C ARG A 443 -14.31 16.36 -32.78
N LYS A 444 -14.96 17.11 -33.66
CA LYS A 444 -15.30 18.51 -33.43
C LYS A 444 -16.60 18.62 -32.59
N PRO A 445 -16.86 19.76 -31.95
CA PRO A 445 -18.11 19.96 -31.20
C PRO A 445 -19.34 19.70 -32.07
N GLY A 446 -20.27 18.87 -31.57
CA GLY A 446 -21.51 18.54 -32.27
C GLY A 446 -21.37 17.53 -33.42
N GLU A 447 -20.16 17.12 -33.78
CA GLU A 447 -19.90 16.14 -34.84
C GLU A 447 -19.68 14.72 -34.27
N SER A 448 -19.67 13.72 -35.15
CA SER A 448 -19.27 12.34 -34.84
C SER A 448 -17.75 12.17 -34.90
N TRP A 449 -17.24 11.07 -34.32
CA TRP A 449 -15.83 10.70 -34.46
C TRP A 449 -15.45 10.46 -35.94
N THR A 450 -14.35 11.08 -36.36
CA THR A 450 -13.77 10.91 -37.69
C THR A 450 -12.39 10.26 -37.57
N LYS A 451 -12.17 9.17 -38.31
CA LYS A 451 -10.82 8.59 -38.50
C LYS A 451 -10.06 9.47 -39.48
N VAL A 452 -9.08 10.23 -38.99
CA VAL A 452 -8.24 11.10 -39.85
C VAL A 452 -7.28 10.24 -40.66
N GLY A 453 -6.66 9.25 -40.01
CA GLY A 453 -5.80 8.28 -40.68
C GLY A 453 -4.63 7.80 -39.84
N PRO A 454 -3.80 6.88 -40.37
CA PRO A 454 -2.51 6.56 -39.77
C PRO A 454 -1.60 7.79 -39.70
N LEU A 455 -0.89 7.95 -38.57
CA LEU A 455 0.24 8.85 -38.43
C LEU A 455 1.56 8.11 -38.59
N VAL A 456 1.65 6.88 -38.09
CA VAL A 456 2.88 6.07 -38.21
C VAL A 456 2.51 4.63 -38.52
N THR A 457 3.17 4.08 -39.52
CA THR A 457 3.11 2.69 -39.97
C THR A 457 4.51 2.20 -40.21
N SER A 458 4.74 0.92 -39.95
CA SER A 458 6.03 0.30 -40.25
C SER A 458 6.17 0.14 -41.76
N THR A 459 7.33 0.53 -42.31
CA THR A 459 7.66 0.26 -43.72
C THR A 459 7.83 -1.24 -44.00
N LYS A 460 8.10 -2.03 -42.95
CA LYS A 460 8.13 -3.49 -43.02
C LYS A 460 6.75 -4.09 -42.73
N LYS A 461 6.20 -4.80 -43.72
CA LYS A 461 4.91 -5.51 -43.68
C LYS A 461 5.11 -7.02 -43.73
N ASP A 462 5.79 -7.55 -42.72
CA ASP A 462 6.12 -8.97 -42.58
C ASP A 462 5.12 -9.73 -41.69
N GLY A 463 4.04 -9.06 -41.27
CA GLY A 463 3.01 -9.60 -40.39
C GLY A 463 3.45 -9.84 -38.94
N SER A 464 4.65 -9.37 -38.57
CA SER A 464 5.13 -9.50 -37.21
C SER A 464 4.48 -8.48 -36.27
N TYR A 465 4.23 -8.91 -35.03
CA TYR A 465 3.60 -8.10 -34.00
C TYR A 465 4.34 -6.78 -33.77
N ARG A 466 3.60 -5.67 -33.78
CA ARG A 466 4.13 -4.33 -33.46
C ARG A 466 3.23 -3.64 -32.44
N CYS A 467 3.85 -3.07 -31.42
CA CYS A 467 3.15 -2.31 -30.40
C CYS A 467 3.45 -0.82 -30.57
N TYR A 468 2.41 -0.03 -30.79
CA TYR A 468 2.45 1.43 -30.71
C TYR A 468 1.90 1.87 -29.36
N ARG A 469 2.63 2.78 -28.71
CA ARG A 469 2.19 3.52 -27.52
C ARG A 469 2.50 4.99 -27.79
N ALA A 470 1.56 5.88 -27.52
CA ALA A 470 1.64 7.25 -27.97
C ALA A 470 0.97 8.20 -26.99
N SER A 471 1.51 9.40 -26.92
CA SER A 471 1.09 10.47 -26.03
C SER A 471 0.95 11.76 -26.82
N LEU A 472 -0.28 12.27 -26.94
CA LEU A 472 -0.52 13.67 -27.29
C LEU A 472 -0.40 14.55 -26.05
N TYR A 473 0.11 15.75 -26.30
CA TYR A 473 0.16 16.86 -25.37
C TYR A 473 -0.26 18.14 -26.12
N LEU A 474 -1.05 19.00 -25.47
CA LEU A 474 -1.41 20.32 -25.97
C LEU A 474 -0.57 21.35 -25.22
N ASP A 475 0.21 22.17 -25.94
CA ASP A 475 0.92 23.28 -25.33
C ASP A 475 0.01 24.51 -25.11
N GLY A 476 0.53 25.53 -24.43
CA GLY A 476 -0.22 26.77 -24.16
C GLY A 476 -0.55 27.60 -25.41
N ALA A 477 0.07 27.31 -26.56
CA ALA A 477 -0.23 27.94 -27.84
C ALA A 477 -1.28 27.14 -28.65
N GLY A 478 -1.69 25.97 -28.16
CA GLY A 478 -2.64 25.07 -28.83
C GLY A 478 -2.00 24.17 -29.88
N ASN A 479 -0.67 24.01 -29.88
CA ASN A 479 0.01 23.05 -30.73
C ASN A 479 -0.14 21.64 -30.15
N LEU A 480 -0.30 20.66 -31.02
CA LEU A 480 -0.29 19.24 -30.67
C LEU A 480 1.14 18.71 -30.76
N HIS A 481 1.62 18.13 -29.67
CA HIS A 481 2.90 17.43 -29.60
C HIS A 481 2.61 15.93 -29.45
N LEU A 482 3.20 15.11 -30.31
CA LEU A 482 3.03 13.67 -30.30
C LEU A 482 4.37 12.99 -30.04
N GLY A 483 4.50 12.36 -28.88
CA GLY A 483 5.58 11.44 -28.57
C GLY A 483 5.08 10.00 -28.65
N PHE A 484 5.88 9.07 -29.18
CA PHE A 484 5.47 7.69 -29.29
C PHE A 484 6.64 6.72 -29.29
N MET A 485 6.34 5.44 -29.06
CA MET A 485 7.26 4.34 -29.28
C MET A 485 6.69 3.28 -30.21
N LEU A 486 7.59 2.59 -30.90
CA LEU A 486 7.33 1.39 -31.69
C LEU A 486 8.21 0.25 -31.17
N PHE A 487 7.60 -0.81 -30.65
CA PHE A 487 8.30 -2.02 -30.24
C PHE A 487 7.86 -3.24 -31.05
N GLY A 488 8.82 -4.04 -31.53
CA GLY A 488 8.59 -5.26 -32.31
C GLY A 488 8.50 -6.52 -31.44
N GLY A 489 7.57 -7.43 -31.76
CA GLY A 489 7.31 -8.68 -31.04
C GLY A 489 8.33 -9.83 -31.25
N GLU A 490 7.97 -11.05 -30.87
CA GLU A 490 8.91 -12.17 -30.70
C GLU A 490 9.63 -12.69 -31.97
N GLN A 491 9.24 -12.24 -33.17
CA GLN A 491 9.69 -12.81 -34.45
C GLN A 491 10.86 -12.05 -35.11
N PHE A 492 11.33 -10.94 -34.52
CA PHE A 492 12.42 -10.14 -35.10
C PHE A 492 13.79 -10.80 -34.89
N LYS A 493 14.36 -11.29 -35.99
CA LYS A 493 15.69 -11.91 -36.05
C LYS A 493 16.85 -10.90 -35.99
N ASP A 494 16.62 -9.63 -36.30
CA ASP A 494 17.66 -8.59 -36.30
C ASP A 494 17.56 -7.70 -35.05
N ALA A 495 18.70 -7.50 -34.38
CA ALA A 495 18.80 -6.72 -33.15
C ALA A 495 18.76 -5.21 -33.41
N ARG A 496 19.11 -4.74 -34.63
CA ARG A 496 19.15 -3.32 -35.00
C ARG A 496 17.78 -2.70 -35.32
N GLU A 497 16.72 -3.50 -35.24
CA GLU A 497 15.37 -3.17 -35.74
C GLU A 497 14.30 -3.13 -34.63
N LYS A 498 14.73 -3.16 -33.36
CA LYS A 498 13.84 -3.24 -32.21
C LYS A 498 13.83 -1.88 -31.50
N GLY A 499 12.65 -1.38 -31.12
CA GLY A 499 12.47 -0.20 -30.25
C GLY A 499 12.83 1.15 -30.88
N LEU A 500 11.85 1.84 -31.47
CA LEU A 500 11.99 3.25 -31.87
C LEU A 500 11.20 4.15 -30.92
N ALA A 501 11.70 5.35 -30.69
CA ALA A 501 10.94 6.44 -30.11
C ALA A 501 10.97 7.65 -31.07
N GLY A 502 9.84 8.32 -31.22
CA GLY A 502 9.68 9.38 -32.21
C GLY A 502 8.84 10.55 -31.71
N TYR A 503 8.98 11.67 -32.42
CA TYR A 503 8.30 12.92 -32.15
C TYR A 503 7.72 13.55 -33.42
N LEU A 504 6.52 14.13 -33.30
CA LEU A 504 5.86 14.95 -34.32
C LEU A 504 5.16 16.15 -33.64
N ARG A 505 5.06 17.28 -34.34
CA ARG A 505 4.31 18.47 -33.91
C ARG A 505 3.30 18.92 -34.94
N SER A 506 2.11 19.35 -34.52
CA SER A 506 1.13 19.99 -35.39
C SER A 506 0.71 21.34 -34.81
N ASN A 507 0.76 22.38 -35.63
CA ASN A 507 0.39 23.75 -35.25
C ASN A 507 -0.98 24.18 -35.81
N ASP A 508 -1.71 23.25 -36.44
CA ASP A 508 -2.94 23.54 -37.20
C ASP A 508 -4.14 22.63 -36.81
N GLY A 509 -4.10 22.04 -35.61
CA GLY A 509 -5.15 21.15 -35.12
C GLY A 509 -5.08 19.74 -35.72
N GLY A 510 -3.87 19.29 -36.06
CA GLY A 510 -3.58 17.95 -36.56
C GLY A 510 -3.90 17.76 -38.05
N ASN A 511 -3.97 18.84 -38.84
CA ASN A 511 -4.13 18.72 -40.30
C ASN A 511 -2.79 18.42 -40.97
N THR A 512 -1.72 19.05 -40.50
CA THR A 512 -0.34 18.80 -40.93
C THR A 512 0.56 18.54 -39.72
N TRP A 513 1.67 17.84 -39.97
CA TRP A 513 2.66 17.50 -38.96
C TRP A 513 4.05 17.91 -39.42
N THR A 514 4.87 18.31 -38.45
CA THR A 514 6.18 18.93 -38.61
C THR A 514 7.18 18.31 -37.63
N HIS A 515 8.46 18.45 -37.95
CA HIS A 515 9.55 18.31 -36.97
C HIS A 515 9.54 19.47 -35.97
N PHE A 516 10.37 19.40 -34.93
CA PHE A 516 10.41 20.46 -33.91
C PHE A 516 10.82 21.83 -34.47
N ASP A 517 11.69 21.86 -35.49
CA ASP A 517 12.12 23.08 -36.19
C ASP A 517 11.06 23.68 -37.13
N GLY A 518 9.92 22.99 -37.31
CA GLY A 518 8.83 23.42 -38.18
C GLY A 518 8.92 22.90 -39.62
N ALA A 519 9.96 22.15 -39.99
CA ALA A 519 10.02 21.48 -41.28
C ALA A 519 8.85 20.49 -41.43
N ALA A 520 8.18 20.51 -42.58
CA ALA A 520 7.05 19.62 -42.86
C ALA A 520 7.52 18.16 -42.95
N VAL A 521 6.69 17.24 -42.44
CA VAL A 521 6.93 15.80 -42.58
C VAL A 521 6.14 15.29 -43.79
N GLU A 522 6.80 15.23 -44.95
CA GLU A 522 6.15 14.91 -46.23
C GLU A 522 5.82 13.42 -46.41
N ASP A 523 6.60 12.52 -45.77
CA ASP A 523 6.52 11.07 -45.96
C ASP A 523 5.69 10.34 -44.87
N LEU A 524 4.74 11.02 -44.23
CA LEU A 524 3.78 10.33 -43.34
C LEU A 524 2.88 9.39 -44.17
N PRO A 525 2.55 8.20 -43.65
CA PRO A 525 2.78 7.73 -42.28
C PRO A 525 3.90 6.67 -42.18
N THR A 526 5.13 6.94 -42.59
CA THR A 526 6.24 5.95 -42.50
C THR A 526 7.02 6.02 -41.18
N ASP A 527 7.72 4.93 -40.83
CA ASP A 527 8.57 4.85 -39.63
C ASP A 527 9.97 5.47 -39.79
N THR A 528 10.16 6.20 -40.88
CA THR A 528 11.37 6.95 -41.22
C THR A 528 11.16 8.46 -41.27
N ALA A 529 9.91 8.92 -41.32
CA ALA A 529 9.59 10.33 -41.58
C ALA A 529 9.65 11.24 -40.33
N PHE A 530 9.55 10.67 -39.12
CA PHE A 530 9.46 11.45 -37.89
C PHE A 530 10.82 11.80 -37.29
N GLU A 531 10.84 12.77 -36.38
CA GLU A 531 12.05 13.11 -35.63
C GLU A 531 12.38 11.97 -34.64
N ARG A 532 13.54 11.34 -34.80
CA ARG A 532 13.96 10.20 -33.97
C ARG A 532 14.58 10.66 -32.65
N ILE A 533 14.11 10.07 -31.55
CA ILE A 533 14.77 10.16 -30.25
C ILE A 533 15.89 9.12 -30.26
N PRO A 534 17.15 9.49 -29.97
CA PRO A 534 18.32 8.64 -30.14
C PRO A 534 18.49 7.66 -28.97
N VAL A 535 17.48 6.81 -28.76
CA VAL A 535 17.46 5.80 -27.69
C VAL A 535 18.68 4.88 -27.76
N THR A 536 19.24 4.55 -26.61
CA THR A 536 20.51 3.82 -26.48
C THR A 536 20.33 2.30 -26.45
N ASP A 537 19.09 1.83 -26.50
CA ASP A 537 18.72 0.41 -26.45
C ASP A 537 17.60 0.10 -27.46
N ASN A 538 17.60 -1.13 -27.94
CA ASN A 538 16.64 -1.62 -28.91
C ASN A 538 15.39 -2.23 -28.23
N CYS A 539 15.32 -2.20 -26.90
CA CYS A 539 14.20 -2.75 -26.16
C CYS A 539 13.68 -1.78 -25.11
N ILE A 540 13.05 -0.71 -25.59
CA ILE A 540 12.59 0.39 -24.75
C ILE A 540 11.08 0.39 -24.53
N ARG A 541 10.69 0.99 -23.42
CA ARG A 541 9.37 1.55 -23.15
C ARG A 541 9.50 3.06 -23.07
N ALA A 542 8.55 3.80 -23.64
CA ALA A 542 8.53 5.26 -23.56
C ALA A 542 7.42 5.74 -22.62
N GLY A 543 7.70 6.78 -21.84
CA GLY A 543 6.72 7.47 -21.02
C GLY A 543 5.79 8.37 -21.81
N ASN A 544 4.97 9.17 -21.11
CA ASN A 544 4.16 10.21 -21.75
C ASN A 544 5.02 11.43 -22.09
N LEU A 545 4.60 12.17 -23.10
CA LEU A 545 5.25 13.43 -23.48
C LEU A 545 4.67 14.58 -22.65
N VAL A 546 5.54 15.53 -22.31
CA VAL A 546 5.19 16.85 -21.77
C VAL A 546 5.96 17.94 -22.52
N VAL A 547 5.49 19.17 -22.46
CA VAL A 547 6.20 20.34 -22.99
C VAL A 547 6.50 21.27 -21.81
N LEU A 548 7.77 21.64 -21.64
CA LEU A 548 8.18 22.59 -20.62
C LEU A 548 7.64 23.99 -20.95
N LYS A 549 7.64 24.88 -19.96
CA LYS A 549 7.11 26.26 -20.11
C LYS A 549 7.84 27.10 -21.16
N ASP A 550 9.08 26.73 -21.48
CA ASP A 550 9.88 27.33 -22.56
C ASP A 550 9.63 26.72 -23.95
N GLY A 551 8.69 25.77 -24.07
CA GLY A 551 8.32 25.13 -25.33
C GLY A 551 9.10 23.87 -25.67
N ARG A 552 10.08 23.46 -24.84
CA ARG A 552 10.89 22.25 -25.10
C ARG A 552 10.13 20.97 -24.74
N PRO A 553 9.91 20.03 -25.68
CA PRO A 553 9.30 18.75 -25.37
C PRO A 553 10.25 17.83 -24.61
N CYS A 554 9.66 17.05 -23.71
CA CYS A 554 10.31 16.06 -22.88
C CYS A 554 9.59 14.71 -23.00
N ILE A 555 10.36 13.62 -23.05
CA ILE A 555 9.85 12.24 -23.02
C ILE A 555 10.84 11.33 -22.33
N THR A 556 10.35 10.34 -21.58
CA THR A 556 11.22 9.36 -20.91
C THR A 556 11.30 8.07 -21.69
N THR A 557 12.41 7.35 -21.55
CA THR A 557 12.52 5.97 -22.00
C THR A 557 13.15 5.10 -20.93
N VAL A 558 12.71 3.85 -20.82
CA VAL A 558 13.30 2.83 -19.97
C VAL A 558 13.70 1.63 -20.81
N SER A 559 14.96 1.19 -20.68
CA SER A 559 15.39 -0.09 -21.24
C SER A 559 14.81 -1.24 -20.43
N THR A 560 14.17 -2.16 -21.12
CA THR A 560 13.43 -3.27 -20.51
C THR A 560 14.24 -4.55 -20.40
N GLY A 561 15.45 -4.60 -20.97
CA GLY A 561 16.31 -5.81 -20.97
C GLY A 561 15.66 -7.09 -21.52
N PHE A 562 14.55 -6.97 -22.26
CA PHE A 562 13.69 -8.10 -22.61
C PHE A 562 14.47 -9.23 -23.27
N ARG A 563 14.29 -10.46 -22.77
CA ARG A 563 14.95 -11.67 -23.30
C ARG A 563 16.49 -11.57 -23.42
N GLY A 564 17.15 -10.75 -22.59
CA GLY A 564 18.61 -10.73 -22.46
C GLY A 564 19.31 -10.18 -23.71
N TYR A 565 18.55 -9.45 -24.53
CA TYR A 565 19.08 -8.75 -25.70
C TYR A 565 19.87 -7.50 -25.33
N SER A 566 19.82 -7.08 -24.06
CA SER A 566 20.47 -5.88 -23.56
C SER A 566 20.84 -6.07 -22.09
N ASP A 567 22.06 -5.65 -21.73
CA ASP A 567 22.56 -5.53 -20.36
C ASP A 567 22.13 -4.21 -19.68
N LYS A 568 21.42 -3.36 -20.42
CA LYS A 568 20.96 -2.03 -20.01
C LYS A 568 19.65 -2.04 -19.20
N TRP A 569 19.25 -3.18 -18.65
CA TRP A 569 17.99 -3.31 -17.93
C TRP A 569 17.84 -2.21 -16.87
N GLY A 570 16.69 -1.54 -16.90
CA GLY A 570 16.33 -0.47 -15.99
C GLY A 570 17.08 0.85 -16.19
N GLU A 571 17.84 1.01 -17.28
CA GLU A 571 18.32 2.33 -17.70
C GLU A 571 17.15 3.23 -18.07
N ALA A 572 16.95 4.28 -17.26
CA ALA A 572 15.95 5.30 -17.46
C ALA A 572 16.60 6.61 -17.89
N VAL A 573 16.07 7.22 -18.95
CA VAL A 573 16.57 8.46 -19.55
C VAL A 573 15.40 9.42 -19.74
N LEU A 574 15.57 10.66 -19.29
CA LEU A 574 14.77 11.80 -19.74
C LEU A 574 15.41 12.36 -21.00
N TRP A 575 14.65 12.41 -22.08
CA TRP A 575 15.02 13.07 -23.32
C TRP A 575 14.37 14.44 -23.35
N ARG A 576 15.18 15.49 -23.43
CA ARG A 576 14.71 16.87 -23.63
C ARG A 576 15.17 17.36 -24.99
N ARG A 577 14.25 17.95 -25.76
CA ARG A 577 14.59 18.52 -27.06
C ARG A 577 15.16 19.93 -26.86
N GLU A 578 16.42 20.09 -27.25
CA GLU A 578 17.09 21.39 -27.42
C GLU A 578 16.95 21.87 -28.86
N ASP A 579 17.52 23.00 -29.27
CA ASP A 579 17.48 23.46 -30.67
C ASP A 579 18.26 22.52 -31.61
N ASN A 580 19.38 21.97 -31.14
CA ASN A 580 20.32 21.16 -31.94
C ASN A 580 20.07 19.64 -31.89
N GLY A 581 19.10 19.18 -31.09
CA GLY A 581 18.71 17.77 -31.04
C GLY A 581 18.15 17.35 -29.68
N TRP A 582 18.01 16.05 -29.48
CA TRP A 582 17.59 15.47 -28.19
C TRP A 582 18.80 15.32 -27.25
N GLN A 583 18.71 15.94 -26.08
CA GLN A 583 19.66 15.77 -24.98
C GLN A 583 19.19 14.61 -24.09
N ALA A 584 20.13 13.71 -23.75
CA ALA A 584 19.91 12.61 -22.82
C ALA A 584 20.27 13.04 -21.39
N ILE A 585 19.36 12.80 -20.45
CA ILE A 585 19.58 13.01 -19.01
C ILE A 585 19.33 11.68 -18.30
N SER A 586 20.36 11.08 -17.72
CA SER A 586 20.22 9.81 -17.00
C SER A 586 19.44 10.01 -15.71
N LEU A 587 18.41 9.18 -15.51
CA LEU A 587 17.61 9.20 -14.28
C LEU A 587 18.15 8.23 -13.23
N ASN A 588 18.97 7.25 -13.62
CA ASN A 588 19.49 6.21 -12.74
C ASN A 588 20.16 6.75 -11.46
N PRO A 589 21.04 7.78 -11.51
CA PRO A 589 21.65 8.31 -10.29
C PRO A 589 20.62 8.82 -9.27
N PHE A 590 19.50 9.37 -9.74
CA PHE A 590 18.43 9.86 -8.88
C PHE A 590 17.56 8.73 -8.34
N ILE A 591 17.36 7.66 -9.12
CA ILE A 591 16.65 6.45 -8.67
C ILE A 591 17.47 5.76 -7.56
N GLU A 592 18.77 5.56 -7.80
CA GLU A 592 19.69 4.92 -6.83
C GLU A 592 19.86 5.76 -5.55
N LYS A 593 19.76 7.10 -5.67
CA LYS A 593 19.70 8.01 -4.52
C LYS A 593 18.44 7.80 -3.66
N ALA A 594 17.30 7.51 -4.28
CA ALA A 594 16.05 7.23 -3.56
C ALA A 594 16.10 5.85 -2.89
N TYR A 595 16.50 4.84 -3.65
CA TYR A 595 16.55 3.45 -3.22
C TYR A 595 17.85 2.80 -3.72
N PRO A 596 18.81 2.53 -2.83
CA PRO A 596 20.05 1.84 -3.21
C PRO A 596 19.76 0.51 -3.91
N HIS A 597 20.57 0.18 -4.92
CA HIS A 597 20.42 -1.03 -5.75
C HIS A 597 19.11 -1.11 -6.56
N HIS A 598 18.33 -0.04 -6.65
CA HIS A 598 17.13 -0.04 -7.49
C HIS A 598 17.37 0.59 -8.86
N ARG A 599 16.66 0.07 -9.86
CA ARG A 599 16.57 0.65 -11.21
C ARG A 599 15.13 0.79 -11.64
N ALA A 600 14.88 1.52 -12.73
CA ALA A 600 13.53 1.63 -13.26
C ALA A 600 12.97 0.27 -13.67
N SER A 601 11.73 0.03 -13.29
CA SER A 601 10.94 -1.12 -13.70
C SER A 601 10.58 -1.06 -15.18
N TRP A 602 10.00 -2.15 -15.68
CA TRP A 602 9.37 -2.21 -17.01
C TRP A 602 8.21 -1.21 -17.20
N ALA A 603 7.59 -0.74 -16.11
CA ALA A 603 6.48 0.21 -16.14
C ALA A 603 6.93 1.57 -16.72
N GLU A 604 6.11 2.16 -17.59
CA GLU A 604 6.44 3.44 -18.22
C GLU A 604 6.43 4.60 -17.21
N PRO A 605 7.49 5.44 -17.13
CA PRO A 605 7.53 6.60 -16.24
C PRO A 605 6.50 7.66 -16.64
N SER A 606 5.74 8.15 -15.67
CA SER A 606 4.76 9.22 -15.89
C SER A 606 5.39 10.60 -15.66
N MET A 607 5.00 11.58 -16.47
CA MET A 607 5.44 12.97 -16.34
C MET A 607 4.28 13.96 -16.33
N SER A 608 4.48 15.07 -15.63
CA SER A 608 3.59 16.23 -15.63
C SER A 608 4.39 17.53 -15.49
N VAL A 609 3.80 18.64 -15.91
CA VAL A 609 4.35 19.99 -15.72
C VAL A 609 3.27 20.81 -15.04
N SER A 610 3.61 21.45 -13.93
CA SER A 610 2.70 22.34 -13.22
C SER A 610 2.56 23.69 -13.91
N ASP A 611 1.54 24.46 -13.52
CA ASP A 611 1.22 25.79 -14.05
C ASP A 611 2.39 26.79 -13.89
N ASP A 612 3.21 26.64 -12.83
CA ASP A 612 4.42 27.45 -12.60
C ASP A 612 5.61 27.03 -13.50
N GLY A 613 5.58 25.84 -14.09
CA GLY A 613 6.59 25.30 -15.01
C GLY A 613 7.47 24.20 -14.42
N ARG A 614 7.20 23.71 -13.19
CA ARG A 614 7.98 22.65 -12.58
C ARG A 614 7.68 21.29 -13.21
N LEU A 615 8.72 20.54 -13.56
CA LEU A 615 8.64 19.19 -14.10
C LEU A 615 8.51 18.17 -12.97
N TYR A 616 7.53 17.28 -13.06
CA TYR A 616 7.31 16.13 -12.19
C TYR A 616 7.47 14.85 -12.99
N LEU A 617 8.20 13.88 -12.45
CA LEU A 617 8.41 12.57 -13.06
C LEU A 617 8.28 11.49 -12.01
N ALA A 618 7.31 10.59 -12.17
CA ALA A 618 7.09 9.46 -11.27
C ALA A 618 7.39 8.13 -12.00
N LEU A 619 8.13 7.24 -11.35
CA LEU A 619 8.48 5.93 -11.89
C LEU A 619 8.41 4.84 -10.83
N THR A 620 8.28 3.59 -11.29
CA THR A 620 8.44 2.41 -10.43
C THR A 620 9.91 1.98 -10.44
N ALA A 621 10.53 1.91 -9.27
CA ALA A 621 11.88 1.41 -9.05
C ALA A 621 11.81 -0.01 -8.48
N VAL A 622 12.73 -0.89 -8.90
CA VAL A 622 12.78 -2.31 -8.50
C VAL A 622 14.21 -2.67 -8.13
N ASP A 623 14.38 -3.42 -7.05
CA ASP A 623 15.69 -3.92 -6.60
C ASP A 623 16.28 -4.85 -7.67
N VAL A 624 17.47 -4.53 -8.17
CA VAL A 624 18.18 -5.32 -9.19
C VAL A 624 18.43 -6.76 -8.75
N HIS A 625 18.54 -7.03 -7.45
CA HIS A 625 18.78 -8.36 -6.87
C HIS A 625 17.50 -9.21 -6.79
N SER A 626 16.33 -8.58 -6.78
CA SER A 626 15.04 -9.27 -6.83
C SER A 626 14.71 -9.83 -8.23
N VAL A 627 15.49 -9.43 -9.23
CA VAL A 627 15.31 -9.80 -10.64
C VAL A 627 16.27 -10.95 -11.01
N ASP A 628 15.71 -12.06 -11.48
CA ASP A 628 16.50 -13.18 -12.00
C ASP A 628 16.96 -12.90 -13.43
N HIS A 629 18.20 -12.45 -13.57
CA HIS A 629 18.86 -12.15 -14.85
C HIS A 629 19.34 -13.40 -15.61
N LYS A 630 19.20 -14.62 -15.06
CA LYS A 630 19.70 -15.88 -15.68
C LYS A 630 18.60 -16.79 -16.23
N ALA A 631 17.35 -16.62 -15.82
CA ALA A 631 16.24 -17.37 -16.41
C ALA A 631 16.13 -17.05 -17.91
N LYS A 632 16.23 -18.06 -18.80
CA LYS A 632 16.02 -17.93 -20.26
C LYS A 632 14.64 -17.35 -20.65
N LEU A 633 13.74 -17.15 -19.67
CA LEU A 633 12.71 -16.14 -19.71
C LEU A 633 13.22 -14.86 -19.02
N HIS A 634 13.96 -13.99 -19.72
CA HIS A 634 14.26 -12.64 -19.20
C HIS A 634 13.02 -11.72 -19.27
N CYS A 635 11.85 -12.28 -18.90
CA CYS A 635 10.52 -11.71 -18.78
C CYS A 635 9.65 -12.59 -17.83
N GLY A 636 10.26 -13.23 -16.82
CA GLY A 636 9.52 -14.00 -15.81
C GLY A 636 8.58 -13.10 -14.97
N PRO A 637 7.57 -13.67 -14.28
CA PRO A 637 6.62 -12.93 -13.43
C PRO A 637 7.30 -11.99 -12.42
N LYS A 638 8.52 -12.34 -12.01
CA LYS A 638 9.32 -11.61 -11.01
C LYS A 638 9.83 -10.25 -11.48
N ALA A 639 9.92 -9.95 -12.78
CA ALA A 639 10.42 -8.64 -13.28
C ALA A 639 9.32 -7.74 -13.89
N LYS A 640 8.05 -8.18 -13.83
CA LYS A 640 6.89 -7.48 -14.41
C LYS A 640 6.19 -6.59 -13.36
N PHE A 641 5.09 -5.95 -13.74
CA PHE A 641 4.08 -5.45 -12.79
C PHE A 641 3.86 -6.53 -11.75
N GLY A 642 4.18 -6.27 -10.50
CA GLY A 642 4.18 -7.37 -9.54
C GLY A 642 5.32 -7.42 -8.56
N ASN A 643 6.51 -6.94 -8.94
CA ASN A 643 7.70 -7.29 -8.18
C ASN A 643 7.59 -6.76 -6.74
N HIS A 644 7.77 -7.64 -5.75
CA HIS A 644 7.66 -7.37 -4.32
C HIS A 644 8.53 -6.20 -3.82
N SER A 645 9.67 -5.93 -4.48
CA SER A 645 10.54 -4.77 -4.24
C SER A 645 10.12 -3.50 -4.99
N SER A 646 8.99 -3.48 -5.69
CA SER A 646 8.55 -2.30 -6.44
C SER A 646 8.25 -1.16 -5.47
N ARG A 647 8.89 -0.01 -5.71
CA ARG A 647 8.72 1.25 -4.99
C ARG A 647 8.45 2.39 -5.96
N LEU A 648 7.85 3.48 -5.50
CA LEU A 648 7.66 4.67 -6.33
C LEU A 648 8.67 5.75 -5.99
N VAL A 649 9.26 6.32 -7.03
CA VAL A 649 10.15 7.47 -6.94
C VAL A 649 9.50 8.63 -7.69
N LEU A 650 9.40 9.77 -7.03
CA LEU A 650 9.01 11.05 -7.62
C LEU A 650 10.24 11.97 -7.72
N LEU A 651 10.55 12.40 -8.93
CA LEU A 651 11.58 13.37 -9.25
C LEU A 651 10.92 14.69 -9.62
N MET A 652 11.39 15.79 -9.04
CA MET A 652 10.86 17.13 -9.30
C MET A 652 11.98 18.07 -9.69
N SER A 653 11.82 18.78 -10.80
CA SER A 653 12.83 19.68 -11.35
C SER A 653 12.23 21.04 -11.69
N SER A 654 12.92 22.11 -11.31
CA SER A 654 12.59 23.49 -11.67
C SER A 654 13.49 24.05 -12.77
N ASP A 655 14.46 23.27 -13.25
CA ASP A 655 15.47 23.67 -14.26
C ASP A 655 15.36 22.82 -15.55
N GLY A 656 14.18 22.27 -15.81
CA GLY A 656 13.90 21.50 -17.02
C GLY A 656 14.53 20.10 -17.02
N GLY A 657 14.95 19.59 -15.87
CA GLY A 657 15.51 18.25 -15.68
C GLY A 657 17.02 18.21 -15.49
N GLU A 658 17.72 19.33 -15.36
CA GLU A 658 19.16 19.33 -15.05
C GLU A 658 19.43 18.79 -13.64
N THR A 659 18.58 19.18 -12.68
CA THR A 659 18.62 18.67 -11.31
C THR A 659 17.25 18.23 -10.84
N PHE A 660 17.22 17.28 -9.89
CA PHE A 660 15.98 16.76 -9.31
C PHE A 660 16.02 16.75 -7.79
N ASP A 661 14.96 17.27 -7.18
CA ASP A 661 14.54 16.88 -5.82
C ASP A 661 13.89 15.50 -5.91
N VAL A 662 14.38 14.56 -5.11
CA VAL A 662 14.06 13.13 -5.18
C VAL A 662 13.25 12.74 -3.97
N ARG A 663 12.07 12.16 -4.17
CA ARG A 663 11.15 11.74 -3.11
C ARG A 663 10.73 10.29 -3.28
N CYS A 664 10.82 9.54 -2.19
CA CYS A 664 10.12 8.26 -2.05
C CYS A 664 8.65 8.56 -1.76
N VAL A 665 7.74 7.95 -2.53
CA VAL A 665 6.30 8.21 -2.42
C VAL A 665 5.51 6.91 -2.46
N GLY A 666 4.27 6.96 -2.00
CA GLY A 666 3.41 5.78 -1.91
C GLY A 666 3.74 4.93 -0.70
N ARG A 667 3.11 3.75 -0.63
CA ARG A 667 3.34 2.82 0.47
C ARG A 667 4.62 2.04 0.24
N ASP A 668 5.39 1.91 1.31
CA ASP A 668 6.62 1.15 1.38
C ASP A 668 6.45 0.07 2.47
N VAL A 669 5.79 -1.02 2.08
CA VAL A 669 5.53 -2.17 2.97
C VAL A 669 6.31 -3.36 2.40
N ALA A 670 6.91 -4.16 3.29
CA ALA A 670 7.66 -5.35 2.89
C ALA A 670 6.73 -6.29 2.08
N ASP A 671 7.24 -6.79 0.96
CA ASP A 671 6.54 -7.68 0.03
C ASP A 671 5.19 -7.20 -0.55
N MET A 672 4.82 -5.94 -0.29
CA MET A 672 3.61 -5.29 -0.80
C MET A 672 4.00 -4.15 -1.76
N PRO A 673 3.96 -4.42 -3.06
CA PRO A 673 4.57 -3.56 -4.05
C PRO A 673 3.71 -2.35 -4.43
N SER A 674 4.37 -1.22 -4.70
CA SER A 674 3.77 -0.02 -5.29
C SER A 674 4.28 0.17 -6.73
N TRP A 675 3.38 0.23 -7.71
CA TRP A 675 3.75 0.35 -9.13
C TRP A 675 2.76 1.15 -9.96
N LEU A 676 3.09 1.32 -11.26
CA LEU A 676 2.26 2.01 -12.26
C LEU A 676 1.86 3.44 -11.84
N PRO A 677 2.82 4.30 -11.50
CA PRO A 677 2.52 5.69 -11.19
C PRO A 677 1.91 6.39 -12.42
N SER A 678 0.82 7.13 -12.22
CA SER A 678 0.15 7.95 -13.21
C SER A 678 -0.08 9.34 -12.63
N LEU A 679 0.68 10.32 -13.10
CA LEU A 679 0.52 11.72 -12.71
C LEU A 679 -0.68 12.35 -13.44
N GLU A 680 -1.31 13.34 -12.79
CA GLU A 680 -2.26 14.24 -13.44
C GLU A 680 -1.59 14.97 -14.60
N ARG A 681 -2.29 15.09 -15.74
CA ARG A 681 -1.75 15.72 -16.95
C ARG A 681 -2.63 16.85 -17.45
N PHE A 682 -1.98 17.83 -18.08
CA PHE A 682 -2.69 18.88 -18.79
C PHE A 682 -3.30 18.28 -20.05
N THR A 683 -4.59 18.52 -20.24
CA THR A 683 -5.39 17.97 -21.34
C THR A 683 -6.15 19.04 -22.12
N GLY A 684 -5.91 20.32 -21.81
CA GLY A 684 -6.41 21.48 -22.54
C GLY A 684 -7.27 22.43 -21.70
N HIS A 685 -8.15 21.89 -20.84
CA HIS A 685 -9.12 22.67 -20.05
C HIS A 685 -9.06 22.36 -18.55
N ASN A 686 -7.88 22.01 -18.03
CA ASN A 686 -7.64 21.75 -16.62
C ASN A 686 -6.37 22.48 -16.14
N ASN A 687 -6.26 22.71 -14.83
CA ASN A 687 -5.09 23.39 -14.24
C ASN A 687 -4.30 22.42 -13.37
N ILE A 688 -2.99 22.57 -13.34
CA ILE A 688 -2.10 21.75 -12.51
C ILE A 688 -1.21 22.66 -11.66
N PRO A 689 -1.70 23.22 -10.56
CA PRO A 689 -0.83 23.86 -9.56
C PRO A 689 0.30 22.93 -9.10
N HIS A 690 -0.03 21.65 -8.94
CA HIS A 690 0.88 20.55 -8.64
C HIS A 690 0.15 19.24 -8.95
N PRO A 691 0.79 18.22 -9.57
CA PRO A 691 0.06 17.05 -10.03
C PRO A 691 -0.32 16.11 -8.88
N TYR A 692 -1.51 15.51 -8.94
CA TYR A 692 -1.82 14.33 -8.13
C TYR A 692 -1.14 13.08 -8.72
N LEU A 693 -0.91 12.06 -7.89
CA LEU A 693 -0.29 10.80 -8.31
C LEU A 693 -1.19 9.60 -7.98
N LEU A 694 -1.74 8.96 -9.00
CA LEU A 694 -2.46 7.69 -8.90
C LEU A 694 -1.46 6.53 -9.04
N TYR A 695 -1.62 5.46 -8.27
CA TYR A 695 -0.79 4.27 -8.41
C TYR A 695 -1.55 3.00 -8.02
N THR A 696 -0.97 1.86 -8.35
CA THR A 696 -1.47 0.55 -7.91
C THR A 696 -0.60 0.01 -6.79
N TYR A 697 -1.24 -0.54 -5.76
CA TYR A 697 -0.60 -1.10 -4.58
C TYR A 697 -1.08 -2.52 -4.32
N GLY A 698 -0.19 -3.36 -3.78
CA GLY A 698 -0.51 -4.70 -3.29
C GLY A 698 -0.19 -5.80 -4.30
N SER A 699 -0.41 -7.05 -3.88
CA SER A 699 0.02 -8.23 -4.63
C SER A 699 -0.61 -8.25 -6.03
N PRO A 700 0.16 -8.65 -7.06
CA PRO A 700 -0.37 -8.72 -8.42
C PRO A 700 -1.42 -9.83 -8.44
N GLY A 701 -2.70 -9.45 -8.42
CA GLY A 701 -3.78 -10.43 -8.51
C GLY A 701 -3.62 -11.34 -9.73
N LEU A 702 -4.11 -12.59 -9.60
CA LEU A 702 -4.02 -13.65 -10.60
C LEU A 702 -4.44 -13.15 -12.00
N ALA A 703 -3.47 -12.87 -12.87
CA ALA A 703 -3.74 -12.40 -14.23
C ALA A 703 -4.36 -13.53 -15.07
N GLN A 704 -5.67 -13.48 -15.29
CA GLN A 704 -6.54 -13.96 -16.40
C GLN A 704 -6.23 -15.28 -17.17
N LYS A 705 -5.24 -16.07 -16.80
CA LYS A 705 -4.94 -17.40 -17.34
C LYS A 705 -4.49 -18.32 -16.22
N MET A 706 -5.42 -18.94 -15.50
CA MET A 706 -5.20 -20.27 -14.93
C MET A 706 -6.56 -20.91 -14.61
N LYS A 707 -6.79 -22.09 -15.18
CA LYS A 707 -8.01 -22.89 -15.05
C LYS A 707 -8.06 -23.73 -13.76
N ASP A 708 -7.08 -23.63 -12.87
CA ASP A 708 -6.91 -24.58 -11.76
C ASP A 708 -6.56 -23.91 -10.42
N ILE A 709 -7.43 -23.02 -9.89
CA ILE A 709 -7.39 -22.64 -8.46
C ILE A 709 -8.83 -22.46 -7.94
N SER A 710 -9.14 -23.12 -6.83
CA SER A 710 -10.47 -23.22 -6.21
C SER A 710 -10.87 -22.04 -5.29
N SER A 711 -10.12 -20.93 -5.24
CA SER A 711 -10.47 -19.75 -4.43
C SER A 711 -9.85 -18.43 -4.95
N PRO A 712 -10.65 -17.47 -5.45
CA PRO A 712 -10.21 -16.13 -5.87
C PRO A 712 -10.05 -15.07 -4.75
N LYS A 713 -10.06 -15.46 -3.46
CA LYS A 713 -10.27 -14.54 -2.33
C LYS A 713 -9.03 -13.77 -1.85
N ASP A 714 -7.80 -14.14 -2.25
CA ASP A 714 -6.57 -13.68 -1.58
C ASP A 714 -5.76 -12.60 -2.33
N ALA A 715 -6.26 -12.08 -3.46
CA ALA A 715 -5.58 -11.02 -4.22
C ALA A 715 -6.02 -9.62 -3.75
N VAL A 716 -5.09 -8.87 -3.16
CA VAL A 716 -5.25 -7.46 -2.77
C VAL A 716 -4.55 -6.58 -3.79
N THR A 717 -5.29 -6.13 -4.81
CA THR A 717 -4.82 -5.07 -5.72
C THR A 717 -5.65 -3.82 -5.47
N GLU A 718 -5.00 -2.77 -4.98
CA GLU A 718 -5.61 -1.50 -4.67
C GLU A 718 -5.23 -0.43 -5.68
N ILE A 719 -6.11 0.56 -5.84
CA ILE A 719 -5.82 1.81 -6.52
C ILE A 719 -5.79 2.90 -5.46
N ARG A 720 -4.71 3.67 -5.45
CA ARG A 720 -4.42 4.67 -4.43
C ARG A 720 -4.01 6.00 -5.05
N LEU A 721 -4.32 7.08 -4.37
CA LEU A 721 -4.05 8.44 -4.82
C LEU A 721 -3.27 9.19 -3.76
N ILE A 722 -2.12 9.73 -4.15
CA ILE A 722 -1.34 10.64 -3.32
C ILE A 722 -1.80 12.07 -3.62
N THR A 723 -2.19 12.76 -2.55
CA THR A 723 -2.62 14.16 -2.55
C THR A 723 -1.67 14.99 -1.69
N ASN A 724 -1.21 16.13 -2.21
CA ASN A 724 -0.80 17.35 -1.49
C ASN A 724 0.07 18.23 -2.38
N GLU A 725 0.25 19.48 -1.94
CA GLU A 725 1.22 20.41 -2.48
C GLU A 725 2.63 19.84 -2.27
N TRP A 726 3.28 19.38 -3.35
CA TRP A 726 4.71 19.04 -3.36
C TRP A 726 5.62 20.27 -3.17
N LYS A 727 5.15 21.26 -2.41
CA LYS A 727 5.85 22.48 -2.06
C LYS A 727 7.12 22.07 -1.33
N GLY A 728 8.25 22.33 -1.99
CA GLY A 728 9.50 22.45 -1.27
C GLY A 728 9.32 23.52 -0.19
N ARG A 729 9.96 23.37 0.96
CA ARG A 729 10.25 24.60 1.72
C ARG A 729 11.19 25.38 0.83
N ASP A 730 10.78 26.56 0.38
CA ASP A 730 11.76 27.60 0.07
C ASP A 730 12.61 27.76 1.34
N ARG A 731 13.87 27.38 1.23
CA ARG A 731 14.92 27.71 2.19
C ARG A 731 16.09 28.27 1.40
#